data_AF-A0A958MEZ9-F1
#
_entry.id   AF-A0A958MEZ9-F1
#
_cell.length_a   1.000
_cell.length_b   1.000
_cell.length_c   1.000
_cell.angle_alpha   90.00
_cell.angle_beta   90.00
_cell.angle_gamma   90.00
#
_symmetry.space_group_name_H-M   'P 1'
#
loop_
_entity.id
_entity.type
_entity.pdbx_description
1 polymer ?
#
loop_
_entity_poly.entity_id
_entity_poly.type
_entity_poly.pdbx_seq_one_letter_code
_entity_poly.pdbx_strand_id
1 'polypeptide(L)'
;MGKDLKIKSSFQPAGDQPKAIDQMVNNFKNGFDHQTLLGVTGSGKTFTMANVIERLNLPSLILAPNKTLAAQLYGEFKELFPDNAVEYFVSYYDYYQPEAYLPATDTYIEKDSAINEQIDRMRHSATHSLLDRRDVIIVSSVSCIYGLGSPEAYEGMLVQVFANKEMKRDQLLRELVRIQYTRGDHDFHRGTFRVRGDIVDIFPPYEESKVVRVEFFGDFVEKICWFDPLTGEVFEDLDQIAIYPGSHHVNTEERQKAAVITIQKELQERLADLTHNMKYDEAKRLEQRTYYDIEMMEELGYCQGIENYSRHFTGRAPGEPPPTLLEYFPDDFITFIDESHVTVPQIGGMYRGDRARKMTLVEHGFRLPSALDNRPLNFQEFEKLTKKTVYVSATPGDFELQNSQGKVVEQIIRPTGLLDPVVEIRPATTQVDDLLGEIRKRSKIGERILVTTLTKKSAEDLTSYFDGVGVKVKYLHSDIKTVERSEIIRDLRLGVFDVLIGINLLREGLDIPEVSLVAITDADKEGFLRSERSLIQTIGRAARNANGRVILYAEVTTESMRKAMEETSRRRAIQQEYNRQHGITPQTVKKRVSEGLMEIYESHSGHKSKDLDVHKLVETPGVVNKEVAELRKKMKKAAEQLQFEEAAQYRDKIKRLELLQLKLLE
;
A
#
# COMPACT_ATOMS: atom_id res chain seq x y z
N MET A 1 29.39 -2.21 -11.19
CA MET A 1 29.12 -3.67 -11.28
C MET A 1 27.86 -3.93 -10.48
N GLY A 2 26.73 -4.25 -11.12
CA GLY A 2 25.47 -4.49 -10.42
C GLY A 2 25.59 -5.72 -9.52
N LYS A 3 25.10 -5.62 -8.29
CA LYS A 3 24.96 -6.80 -7.41
C LYS A 3 23.90 -7.72 -8.02
N ASP A 4 24.08 -9.03 -7.93
CA ASP A 4 23.03 -9.98 -8.31
C ASP A 4 21.93 -10.00 -7.25
N LEU A 5 20.68 -10.20 -7.68
CA LEU A 5 19.56 -10.47 -6.78
C LEU A 5 19.81 -11.81 -6.07
N LYS A 6 19.87 -11.80 -4.74
CA LYS A 6 20.29 -12.99 -3.98
C LYS A 6 19.44 -13.19 -2.73
N ILE A 7 18.82 -14.36 -2.63
CA ILE A 7 17.98 -14.70 -1.49
C ILE A 7 18.86 -15.08 -0.30
N LYS A 8 18.59 -14.47 0.87
CA LYS A 8 19.10 -14.92 2.16
C LYS A 8 17.96 -15.48 2.98
N SER A 9 17.83 -16.81 2.98
CA SER A 9 16.81 -17.50 3.76
C SER A 9 17.32 -18.84 4.28
N SER A 10 16.79 -19.25 5.43
CA SER A 10 16.99 -20.62 5.94
C SER A 10 16.06 -21.63 5.24
N PHE A 11 15.06 -21.16 4.51
CA PHE A 11 14.12 -22.00 3.79
C PHE A 11 14.68 -22.42 2.42
N GLN A 12 14.37 -23.66 2.03
CA GLN A 12 14.58 -24.15 0.67
C GLN A 12 13.23 -24.41 0.00
N PRO A 13 13.12 -24.29 -1.34
CA PRO A 13 11.88 -24.60 -2.05
C PRO A 13 11.41 -26.03 -1.71
N ALA A 14 10.15 -26.15 -1.28
CA ALA A 14 9.57 -27.41 -0.80
C ALA A 14 8.19 -27.65 -1.40
N GLY A 15 7.67 -28.87 -1.28
CA GLY A 15 6.39 -29.24 -1.89
C GLY A 15 6.48 -29.19 -3.42
N ASP A 16 5.58 -28.43 -4.03
CA ASP A 16 5.54 -28.18 -5.47
C ASP A 16 6.24 -26.89 -5.90
N GLN A 17 6.76 -26.10 -4.96
CA GLN A 17 7.52 -24.88 -5.27
C GLN A 17 8.67 -25.13 -6.26
N PRO A 18 9.53 -26.17 -6.13
CA PRO A 18 10.63 -26.37 -7.08
C PRO A 18 10.14 -26.52 -8.52
N LYS A 19 9.11 -27.35 -8.72
CA LYS A 19 8.50 -27.57 -10.04
C LYS A 19 7.84 -26.30 -10.57
N ALA A 20 7.14 -25.55 -9.71
CA ALA A 20 6.51 -24.30 -10.09
C ALA A 20 7.55 -23.25 -10.55
N ILE A 21 8.63 -23.08 -9.77
CA ILE A 21 9.73 -22.18 -10.10
C ILE A 21 10.38 -22.58 -11.43
N ASP A 22 10.72 -23.86 -11.61
CA ASP A 22 11.34 -24.38 -12.83
C ASP A 22 10.44 -24.12 -14.05
N GLN A 23 9.15 -24.42 -13.94
CA GLN A 23 8.19 -24.19 -15.02
C GLN A 23 8.08 -22.72 -15.37
N MET A 24 7.97 -21.82 -14.39
CA MET A 24 7.82 -20.39 -14.67
C MET A 24 9.06 -19.78 -15.31
N VAL A 25 10.25 -20.13 -14.82
CA VAL A 25 11.52 -19.68 -15.39
C VAL A 25 11.67 -20.20 -16.82
N ASN A 26 11.34 -21.47 -17.06
CA ASN A 26 11.39 -22.04 -18.41
C ASN A 26 10.37 -21.40 -19.37
N ASN A 27 9.18 -21.04 -18.90
CA ASN A 27 8.20 -20.32 -19.71
C ASN A 27 8.78 -18.99 -20.22
N PHE A 28 9.38 -18.19 -19.33
CA PHE A 28 10.01 -16.93 -19.74
C PHE A 28 11.20 -17.14 -20.69
N LYS A 29 12.05 -18.14 -20.44
CA LYS A 29 13.18 -18.47 -21.33
C LYS A 29 12.73 -18.91 -22.73
N ASN A 30 11.54 -19.50 -22.84
CA ASN A 30 10.94 -19.89 -24.13
C ASN A 30 10.15 -18.76 -24.81
N GLY A 31 10.20 -17.53 -24.28
CA GLY A 31 9.54 -16.37 -24.88
C GLY A 31 8.04 -16.25 -24.58
N PHE A 32 7.54 -16.93 -23.53
CA PHE A 32 6.18 -16.69 -23.05
C PHE A 32 6.16 -15.50 -22.09
N ASP A 33 5.45 -14.46 -22.48
CA ASP A 33 5.38 -13.18 -21.76
C ASP A 33 4.42 -13.24 -20.55
N HIS A 34 3.31 -13.97 -20.67
CA HIS A 34 2.27 -14.06 -19.65
C HIS A 34 2.11 -15.47 -19.09
N GLN A 35 1.97 -15.57 -17.77
CA GLN A 35 1.67 -16.82 -17.10
C GLN A 35 0.95 -16.61 -15.77
N THR A 36 0.25 -17.64 -15.29
CA THR A 36 -0.49 -17.60 -14.03
C THR A 36 0.10 -18.59 -13.03
N LEU A 37 0.49 -18.11 -11.85
CA LEU A 37 0.75 -18.94 -10.69
C LEU A 37 -0.56 -19.17 -9.93
N LEU A 38 -1.17 -20.34 -10.15
CA LEU A 38 -2.35 -20.80 -9.43
C LEU A 38 -1.91 -21.37 -8.07
N GLY A 39 -1.68 -20.47 -7.12
CA GLY A 39 -1.12 -20.79 -5.82
C GLY A 39 -2.16 -20.72 -4.69
N VAL A 40 -2.34 -21.80 -3.95
CA VAL A 40 -3.27 -21.82 -2.80
C VAL A 40 -2.76 -20.97 -1.64
N THR A 41 -3.66 -20.55 -0.75
CA THR A 41 -3.27 -19.81 0.46
C THR A 41 -2.34 -20.66 1.34
N GLY A 42 -1.21 -20.08 1.74
CA GLY A 42 -0.23 -20.75 2.59
C GLY A 42 0.76 -21.67 1.86
N SER A 43 0.73 -21.74 0.52
CA SER A 43 1.73 -22.51 -0.24
C SER A 43 3.09 -21.82 -0.40
N GLY A 44 3.25 -20.60 0.12
CA GLY A 44 4.50 -19.84 0.02
C GLY A 44 4.70 -19.14 -1.34
N LYS A 45 3.64 -18.54 -1.89
CA LYS A 45 3.67 -17.81 -3.17
C LYS A 45 4.77 -16.75 -3.24
N THR A 46 4.95 -15.94 -2.18
CA THR A 46 6.01 -14.93 -2.10
C THR A 46 7.40 -15.55 -2.27
N PHE A 47 7.66 -16.68 -1.62
CA PHE A 47 8.96 -17.36 -1.71
C PHE A 47 9.20 -17.93 -3.12
N THR A 48 8.15 -18.46 -3.75
CA THR A 48 8.19 -18.86 -5.16
C THR A 48 8.50 -17.67 -6.08
N MET A 49 7.84 -16.52 -5.89
CA MET A 49 8.12 -15.29 -6.64
C MET A 49 9.57 -14.86 -6.48
N ALA A 50 10.07 -14.81 -5.25
CA ALA A 50 11.47 -14.49 -4.95
C ALA A 50 12.46 -15.40 -5.68
N ASN A 51 12.22 -16.71 -5.70
CA ASN A 51 13.08 -17.66 -6.41
C ASN A 51 13.05 -17.45 -7.94
N VAL A 52 11.90 -17.06 -8.51
CA VAL A 52 11.82 -16.69 -9.93
C VAL A 52 12.62 -15.42 -10.19
N ILE A 53 12.51 -14.42 -9.31
CA ILE A 53 13.26 -13.15 -9.39
C ILE A 53 14.77 -13.39 -9.35
N GLU A 54 15.27 -14.15 -8.37
CA GLU A 54 16.69 -14.51 -8.25
C GLU A 54 17.21 -15.25 -9.49
N ARG A 55 16.45 -16.20 -10.02
CA ARG A 55 16.88 -17.01 -11.18
C ARG A 55 16.85 -16.25 -12.52
N LEU A 56 15.95 -15.28 -12.66
CA LEU A 56 15.90 -14.42 -13.85
C LEU A 56 16.85 -13.24 -13.72
N ASN A 57 17.15 -12.80 -12.50
CA ASN A 57 17.99 -11.66 -12.16
C ASN A 57 17.56 -10.38 -12.91
N LEU A 58 16.25 -10.11 -12.90
CA LEU A 58 15.64 -8.94 -13.53
C LEU A 58 15.06 -7.99 -12.47
N PRO A 59 15.10 -6.66 -12.71
CA PRO A 59 14.31 -5.71 -11.95
C PRO A 59 12.85 -6.16 -11.90
N SER A 60 12.23 -6.02 -10.75
CA SER A 60 10.91 -6.62 -10.50
C SER A 60 9.94 -5.62 -9.91
N LEU A 61 8.74 -5.55 -10.50
CA LEU A 61 7.60 -4.84 -9.94
C LEU A 61 6.62 -5.85 -9.33
N ILE A 62 6.23 -5.65 -8.08
CA ILE A 62 5.23 -6.47 -7.39
C ILE A 62 4.04 -5.58 -7.08
N LEU A 63 2.88 -5.87 -7.68
CA LEU A 63 1.65 -5.13 -7.47
C LEU A 63 0.74 -5.83 -6.47
N ALA A 64 0.32 -5.09 -5.46
CA ALA A 64 -0.67 -5.50 -4.49
C ALA A 64 -1.95 -4.63 -4.58
N PRO A 65 -3.13 -5.21 -4.28
CA PRO A 65 -4.42 -4.52 -4.40
C PRO A 65 -4.64 -3.44 -3.33
N ASN A 66 -3.89 -3.50 -2.23
CA ASN A 66 -4.05 -2.57 -1.11
C ASN A 66 -2.71 -2.31 -0.38
N LYS A 67 -2.64 -1.19 0.36
CA LYS A 67 -1.44 -0.76 1.09
C LYS A 67 -0.99 -1.78 2.16
N THR A 68 -1.93 -2.50 2.79
CA THR A 68 -1.62 -3.47 3.85
C THR A 68 -0.88 -4.69 3.30
N LEU A 69 -1.35 -5.27 2.19
CA LEU A 69 -0.68 -6.38 1.54
C LEU A 69 0.65 -5.92 0.91
N ALA A 70 0.69 -4.72 0.33
CA ALA A 70 1.93 -4.14 -0.17
C ALA A 70 2.99 -4.00 0.94
N ALA A 71 2.63 -3.51 2.12
CA ALA A 71 3.55 -3.42 3.26
C ALA A 71 4.02 -4.80 3.75
N GLN A 72 3.12 -5.79 3.78
CA GLN A 72 3.49 -7.17 4.12
C GLN A 72 4.50 -7.75 3.13
N LEU A 73 4.22 -7.64 1.83
CA LEU A 73 5.13 -8.11 0.78
C LEU A 73 6.46 -7.36 0.84
N TYR A 74 6.45 -6.04 1.06
CA TYR A 74 7.67 -5.25 1.24
C TYR A 74 8.53 -5.81 2.38
N GLY A 75 7.94 -6.09 3.54
CA GLY A 75 8.64 -6.72 4.66
C GLY A 75 9.21 -8.10 4.32
N GLU A 76 8.39 -8.97 3.71
CA GLU A 76 8.81 -10.32 3.29
C GLU A 76 9.96 -10.27 2.27
N PHE A 77 9.89 -9.39 1.26
CA PHE A 77 10.95 -9.23 0.27
C PHE A 77 12.21 -8.61 0.87
N LYS A 78 12.10 -7.68 1.82
CA LYS A 78 13.25 -7.08 2.51
C LYS A 78 14.00 -8.09 3.39
N GLU A 79 13.27 -9.00 4.03
CA GLU A 79 13.87 -10.14 4.75
C GLU A 79 14.56 -11.12 3.79
N LEU A 80 13.95 -11.39 2.62
CA LEU A 80 14.51 -12.31 1.63
C LEU A 80 15.71 -11.74 0.87
N PHE A 81 15.74 -10.44 0.60
CA PHE A 81 16.80 -9.77 -0.19
C PHE A 81 17.44 -8.60 0.57
N PRO A 82 18.09 -8.85 1.72
CA PRO A 82 18.58 -7.77 2.60
C PRO A 82 19.76 -6.98 2.02
N ASP A 83 20.44 -7.52 0.99
CA ASP A 83 21.60 -6.87 0.36
C ASP A 83 21.24 -6.12 -0.95
N ASN A 84 20.00 -6.28 -1.43
CA ASN A 84 19.50 -5.71 -2.68
C ASN A 84 18.53 -4.54 -2.39
N ALA A 85 18.18 -3.77 -3.42
CA ALA A 85 17.27 -2.64 -3.27
C ALA A 85 15.80 -3.11 -3.29
N VAL A 86 15.27 -3.40 -2.11
CA VAL A 86 13.83 -3.63 -1.92
C VAL A 86 13.16 -2.32 -1.55
N GLU A 87 12.29 -1.84 -2.42
CA GLU A 87 11.71 -0.50 -2.37
C GLU A 87 10.18 -0.56 -2.25
N TYR A 88 9.61 0.52 -1.72
CA TYR A 88 8.18 0.62 -1.45
C TYR A 88 7.55 1.81 -2.17
N PHE A 89 6.55 1.57 -3.00
CA PHE A 89 5.93 2.60 -3.84
C PHE A 89 4.41 2.60 -3.73
N VAL A 90 3.88 3.37 -2.80
CA VAL A 90 2.43 3.55 -2.64
C VAL A 90 2.07 5.03 -2.65
N SER A 91 0.76 5.32 -2.62
CA SER A 91 0.31 6.70 -2.39
C SER A 91 0.82 7.21 -1.04
N TYR A 92 1.64 8.25 -1.14
CA TYR A 92 2.14 9.12 -0.06
C TYR A 92 1.07 9.95 0.64
N TYR A 93 -0.21 9.88 0.25
CA TYR A 93 -1.26 10.54 1.00
C TYR A 93 -1.76 9.65 2.15
N ASP A 94 -1.75 10.19 3.37
CA ASP A 94 -2.44 9.62 4.53
C ASP A 94 -3.95 9.84 4.41
N TYR A 95 -4.31 11.04 3.96
CA TYR A 95 -5.66 11.44 3.60
C TYR A 95 -5.63 12.13 2.25
N TYR A 96 -6.61 11.80 1.40
CA TYR A 96 -6.75 12.42 0.09
C TYR A 96 -8.23 12.56 -0.27
N GLN A 97 -8.66 13.81 -0.38
CA GLN A 97 -9.93 14.19 -0.96
C GLN A 97 -9.69 14.73 -2.38
N PRO A 98 -10.17 14.04 -3.41
CA PRO A 98 -10.06 14.53 -4.78
C PRO A 98 -10.91 15.77 -5.01
N GLU A 99 -10.42 16.67 -5.86
CA GLU A 99 -11.26 17.70 -6.48
C GLU A 99 -12.43 17.05 -7.21
N ALA A 100 -13.66 17.54 -6.96
CA ALA A 100 -14.87 17.04 -7.60
C ALA A 100 -15.97 18.13 -7.64
N TYR A 101 -16.94 17.95 -8.52
CA TYR A 101 -18.14 18.79 -8.59
C TYR A 101 -19.37 17.88 -8.65
N LEU A 102 -20.38 18.19 -7.83
CA LEU A 102 -21.65 17.48 -7.74
C LEU A 102 -22.76 18.33 -8.37
N PRO A 103 -23.15 18.08 -9.64
CA PRO A 103 -24.13 18.91 -10.33
C PRO A 103 -25.51 18.92 -9.65
N ALA A 104 -25.89 17.81 -9.01
CA ALA A 104 -27.18 17.67 -8.35
C ALA A 104 -27.37 18.63 -7.16
N THR A 105 -26.29 19.04 -6.51
CA THR A 105 -26.31 19.92 -5.33
C THR A 105 -25.54 21.22 -5.56
N ASP A 106 -25.08 21.48 -6.80
CA ASP A 106 -24.20 22.61 -7.15
C ASP A 106 -23.03 22.78 -6.16
N THR A 107 -22.41 21.66 -5.77
CA THR A 107 -21.38 21.65 -4.73
C THR A 107 -20.02 21.37 -5.35
N TYR A 108 -19.12 22.33 -5.23
CA TYR A 108 -17.70 22.15 -5.54
C TYR A 108 -16.96 21.65 -4.30
N ILE A 109 -16.18 20.59 -4.48
CA ILE A 109 -15.39 19.95 -3.44
C ILE A 109 -13.92 20.25 -3.76
N GLU A 110 -13.29 21.03 -2.90
CA GLU A 110 -11.87 21.35 -2.98
C GLU A 110 -10.99 20.12 -2.72
N LYS A 111 -9.81 20.12 -3.35
CA LYS A 111 -8.75 19.15 -3.08
C LYS A 111 -8.22 19.41 -1.67
N ASP A 112 -8.23 18.38 -0.83
CA ASP A 112 -7.60 18.42 0.48
C ASP A 112 -6.76 17.15 0.66
N SER A 113 -5.56 17.28 1.22
CA SER A 113 -4.64 16.14 1.32
C SER A 113 -3.58 16.35 2.38
N ALA A 114 -3.22 15.25 3.05
CA ALA A 114 -2.08 15.20 3.97
C ALA A 114 -1.02 14.24 3.42
N ILE A 115 0.20 14.74 3.24
CA ILE A 115 1.34 13.96 2.74
C ILE A 115 2.06 13.30 3.91
N ASN A 116 2.44 12.04 3.71
CA ASN A 116 3.27 11.26 4.59
C ASN A 116 4.73 11.31 4.10
N GLU A 117 5.56 12.08 4.80
CA GLU A 117 6.97 12.29 4.48
C GLU A 117 7.79 10.99 4.41
N GLN A 118 7.43 9.96 5.19
CA GLN A 118 8.15 8.69 5.17
C GLN A 118 7.86 7.91 3.88
N ILE A 119 6.60 7.89 3.44
CA ILE A 119 6.21 7.25 2.18
C ILE A 119 6.77 8.05 0.99
N ASP A 120 6.75 9.38 1.05
CA ASP A 120 7.32 10.21 -0.01
C ASP A 120 8.82 9.94 -0.20
N ARG A 121 9.58 9.87 0.91
CA ARG A 121 10.98 9.42 0.88
C ARG A 121 11.12 8.03 0.23
N MET A 122 10.28 7.06 0.60
CA MET A 122 10.34 5.71 0.02
C MET A 122 10.05 5.72 -1.49
N ARG A 123 9.18 6.62 -1.97
CA ARG A 123 8.94 6.80 -3.42
C ARG A 123 10.17 7.37 -4.12
N HIS A 124 10.83 8.36 -3.51
CA HIS A 124 12.10 8.90 -4.02
C HIS A 124 13.20 7.83 -4.06
N SER A 125 13.33 7.04 -3.00
CA SER A 125 14.23 5.88 -2.93
C SER A 125 13.95 4.89 -4.05
N ALA A 126 12.68 4.56 -4.31
CA ALA A 126 12.29 3.63 -5.37
C ALA A 126 12.71 4.10 -6.77
N THR A 127 12.41 5.37 -7.11
CA THR A 127 12.81 5.94 -8.41
C THR A 127 14.31 6.10 -8.53
N HIS A 128 14.99 6.47 -7.45
CA HIS A 128 16.44 6.60 -7.41
C HIS A 128 17.12 5.24 -7.65
N SER A 129 16.68 4.20 -6.94
CA SER A 129 17.22 2.84 -7.07
C SER A 129 17.09 2.30 -8.50
N LEU A 130 16.01 2.61 -9.22
CA LEU A 130 15.87 2.20 -10.64
C LEU A 130 16.90 2.85 -11.57
N LEU A 131 17.32 4.08 -11.27
CA LEU A 131 18.28 4.82 -12.11
C LEU A 131 19.74 4.47 -11.75
N ASP A 132 20.00 4.10 -10.50
CA ASP A 132 21.36 3.83 -10.01
C ASP A 132 21.78 2.35 -10.16
N ARG A 133 20.83 1.40 -10.03
CA ARG A 133 21.15 -0.03 -9.95
C ARG A 133 20.08 -0.92 -10.58
N ARG A 134 20.47 -2.18 -10.83
CA ARG A 134 19.63 -3.17 -11.52
C ARG A 134 18.96 -4.19 -10.59
N ASP A 135 19.52 -4.43 -9.41
CA ASP A 135 18.97 -5.36 -8.43
C ASP A 135 17.88 -4.73 -7.57
N VAL A 136 16.82 -4.29 -8.25
CA VAL A 136 15.70 -3.54 -7.67
C VAL A 136 14.44 -4.38 -7.68
N ILE A 137 13.79 -4.46 -6.52
CA ILE A 137 12.46 -5.03 -6.35
C ILE A 137 11.57 -3.92 -5.78
N ILE A 138 10.58 -3.47 -6.54
CA ILE A 138 9.62 -2.49 -6.06
C ILE A 138 8.31 -3.18 -5.72
N VAL A 139 7.88 -3.05 -4.46
CA VAL A 139 6.53 -3.42 -4.04
C VAL A 139 5.64 -2.18 -4.11
N SER A 140 4.59 -2.25 -4.92
CA SER A 140 3.74 -1.11 -5.24
C SER A 140 2.25 -1.41 -5.11
N SER A 141 1.46 -0.37 -4.84
CA SER A 141 0.02 -0.40 -5.13
C SER A 141 -0.23 0.02 -6.58
N VAL A 142 -1.49 0.25 -6.95
CA VAL A 142 -1.84 0.95 -8.22
C VAL A 142 -1.25 2.36 -8.34
N SER A 143 -0.49 2.87 -7.35
CA SER A 143 0.22 4.13 -7.50
C SER A 143 1.26 4.11 -8.63
N CYS A 144 1.78 2.95 -9.05
CA CYS A 144 2.77 2.87 -10.13
C CYS A 144 2.23 3.30 -11.50
N ILE A 145 0.90 3.26 -11.69
CA ILE A 145 0.25 3.66 -12.95
C ILE A 145 -0.19 5.12 -12.96
N TYR A 146 0.10 5.87 -11.89
CA TYR A 146 -0.19 7.30 -11.80
C TYR A 146 1.01 8.14 -12.26
N GLY A 147 0.71 9.36 -12.68
CA GLY A 147 1.68 10.33 -13.19
C GLY A 147 2.81 10.63 -12.20
N LEU A 148 4.02 10.63 -12.74
CA LEU A 148 5.28 11.10 -12.17
C LEU A 148 5.93 12.06 -13.17
N GLY A 149 6.97 12.79 -12.77
CA GLY A 149 7.81 13.49 -13.75
C GLY A 149 8.53 12.50 -14.66
N SER A 150 8.92 12.97 -15.84
CA SER A 150 9.59 12.08 -16.81
C SER A 150 10.98 11.68 -16.30
N PRO A 151 11.39 10.41 -16.51
CA PRO A 151 12.73 9.95 -16.14
C PRO A 151 13.82 10.83 -16.75
N GLU A 152 13.65 11.28 -18.00
CA GLU A 152 14.63 12.10 -18.72
C GLU A 152 14.75 13.50 -18.12
N ALA A 153 13.65 14.08 -17.63
CA ALA A 153 13.68 15.36 -16.93
C ALA A 153 14.33 15.19 -15.55
N TYR A 154 14.03 14.10 -14.86
CA TYR A 154 14.60 13.80 -13.54
C TYR A 154 16.11 13.53 -13.61
N GLU A 155 16.58 12.77 -14.61
CA GLU A 155 18.00 12.56 -14.91
C GLU A 155 18.68 13.81 -15.47
N GLY A 156 18.02 14.54 -16.38
CA GLY A 156 18.58 15.74 -17.01
C GLY A 156 18.82 16.89 -16.03
N MET A 157 18.19 16.85 -14.85
CA MET A 157 18.37 17.84 -13.79
C MET A 157 19.37 17.39 -12.72
N LEU A 158 20.09 16.28 -12.88
CA LEU A 158 21.11 15.83 -11.94
C LEU A 158 22.21 16.87 -11.74
N VAL A 159 22.58 17.11 -10.48
CA VAL A 159 23.74 17.94 -10.14
C VAL A 159 24.90 17.03 -9.79
N GLN A 160 25.91 16.98 -10.67
CA GLN A 160 27.12 16.20 -10.45
C GLN A 160 28.17 17.04 -9.73
N VAL A 161 28.68 16.50 -8.62
CA VAL A 161 29.76 17.11 -7.84
C VAL A 161 30.93 16.12 -7.81
N PHE A 162 32.13 16.60 -8.08
CA PHE A 162 33.35 15.80 -8.11
C PHE A 162 34.36 16.36 -7.12
N ALA A 163 34.96 15.50 -6.31
CA ALA A 163 36.07 15.88 -5.47
C ALA A 163 37.27 16.28 -6.35
N ASN A 164 38.08 17.22 -5.85
CA ASN A 164 39.26 17.78 -6.52
C ASN A 164 38.98 18.45 -7.87
N LYS A 165 37.76 18.97 -8.09
CA LYS A 165 37.41 19.78 -9.27
C LYS A 165 37.02 21.20 -8.90
N GLU A 166 37.21 22.10 -9.86
CA GLU A 166 36.77 23.50 -9.76
C GLU A 166 35.24 23.57 -9.81
N MET A 167 34.64 24.14 -8.76
CA MET A 167 33.23 24.45 -8.67
C MET A 167 33.07 25.53 -7.61
N LYS A 168 32.41 26.64 -7.95
CA LYS A 168 32.15 27.69 -6.96
C LYS A 168 31.06 27.22 -6.00
N ARG A 169 31.22 27.49 -4.70
CA ARG A 169 30.19 27.18 -3.71
C ARG A 169 28.82 27.75 -4.11
N ASP A 170 28.77 29.03 -4.48
CA ASP A 170 27.51 29.70 -4.86
C ASP A 170 26.93 29.17 -6.19
N GLN A 171 27.75 28.52 -7.02
CA GLN A 171 27.24 27.76 -8.17
C GLN A 171 26.47 26.52 -7.68
N LEU A 172 27.04 25.73 -6.77
CA LEU A 172 26.35 24.58 -6.19
C LEU A 172 25.03 24.98 -5.52
N LEU A 173 25.01 26.09 -4.76
CA LEU A 173 23.77 26.55 -4.11
C LEU A 173 22.66 26.89 -5.11
N ARG A 174 23.00 27.55 -6.23
CA ARG A 174 22.03 27.85 -7.30
C ARG A 174 21.52 26.59 -7.98
N GLU A 175 22.40 25.64 -8.24
CA GLU A 175 22.04 24.35 -8.81
C GLU A 175 21.09 23.57 -7.88
N LEU A 176 21.33 23.57 -6.57
CA LEU A 176 20.45 22.93 -5.58
C LEU A 176 19.05 23.55 -5.55
N VAL A 177 18.95 24.88 -5.57
CA VAL A 177 17.66 25.58 -5.66
C VAL A 177 16.95 25.25 -6.97
N ARG A 178 17.68 25.19 -8.11
CA ARG A 178 17.12 24.81 -9.42
C ARG A 178 16.46 23.44 -9.37
N ILE A 179 17.02 22.51 -8.61
CA ILE A 179 16.50 21.15 -8.47
C ILE A 179 15.57 20.97 -7.27
N GLN A 180 14.95 22.06 -6.80
CA GLN A 180 13.92 22.09 -5.75
C GLN A 180 14.39 21.76 -4.33
N TYR A 181 15.65 22.05 -3.98
CA TYR A 181 16.05 22.05 -2.57
C TYR A 181 15.82 23.42 -1.95
N THR A 182 15.41 23.43 -0.69
CA THR A 182 15.26 24.66 0.09
C THR A 182 16.45 24.87 1.01
N ARG A 183 16.83 26.13 1.23
CA ARG A 183 17.90 26.46 2.18
C ARG A 183 17.33 26.49 3.60
N GLY A 184 17.84 25.65 4.48
CA GLY A 184 17.39 25.51 5.86
C GLY A 184 18.57 25.45 6.84
N ASP A 185 19.06 26.61 7.30
CA ASP A 185 20.23 26.67 8.19
C ASP A 185 19.89 26.18 9.63
N HIS A 186 18.63 26.37 10.07
CA HIS A 186 18.14 25.93 11.39
C HIS A 186 17.25 24.68 11.33
N ASP A 187 16.42 24.59 10.29
CA ASP A 187 15.50 23.47 10.07
C ASP A 187 16.08 22.58 8.97
N PHE A 188 16.96 21.66 9.38
CA PHE A 188 17.71 20.81 8.46
C PHE A 188 17.04 19.44 8.35
N HIS A 189 16.24 19.28 7.30
CA HIS A 189 15.49 18.08 6.99
C HIS A 189 15.68 17.66 5.52
N ARG A 190 15.03 16.58 5.10
CA ARG A 190 15.11 16.07 3.71
C ARG A 190 14.65 17.12 2.69
N GLY A 191 15.32 17.16 1.55
CA GLY A 191 15.07 18.19 0.53
C GLY A 191 15.63 19.56 0.88
N THR A 192 16.45 19.66 1.93
CA THR A 192 17.10 20.92 2.31
C THR A 192 18.62 20.86 2.18
N PHE A 193 19.23 22.04 2.08
CA PHE A 193 20.67 22.20 2.28
C PHE A 193 20.96 23.33 3.27
N ARG A 194 22.12 23.28 3.92
CA ARG A 194 22.62 24.33 4.80
C ARG A 194 24.07 24.66 4.50
N VAL A 195 24.48 25.87 4.85
CA VAL A 195 25.83 26.37 4.57
C VAL A 195 26.52 26.81 5.85
N ARG A 196 27.73 26.29 6.09
CA ARG A 196 28.57 26.63 7.25
C ARG A 196 29.98 26.96 6.77
N GLY A 197 30.22 28.24 6.47
CA GLY A 197 31.49 28.69 5.88
C GLY A 197 31.69 28.07 4.50
N ASP A 198 32.70 27.21 4.40
CA ASP A 198 33.08 26.49 3.18
C ASP A 198 32.47 25.08 3.10
N ILE A 199 31.55 24.75 4.01
CA ILE A 199 30.87 23.46 4.06
C ILE A 199 29.42 23.64 3.58
N VAL A 200 29.02 22.82 2.61
CA VAL A 200 27.62 22.67 2.19
C VAL A 200 27.14 21.28 2.57
N ASP A 201 26.18 21.21 3.51
CA ASP A 201 25.51 19.95 3.85
C ASP A 201 24.19 19.87 3.07
N ILE A 202 23.91 18.74 2.44
CA ILE A 202 22.77 18.53 1.54
C ILE A 202 22.07 17.25 2.00
N PHE A 203 20.79 17.34 2.33
CA PHE A 203 20.00 16.20 2.79
C PHE A 203 19.10 15.69 1.64
N PRO A 204 19.48 14.61 0.95
CA PRO A 204 18.72 14.13 -0.20
C PRO A 204 17.33 13.62 0.19
N PRO A 205 16.32 13.78 -0.67
CA PRO A 205 14.94 13.37 -0.38
C PRO A 205 14.75 11.85 -0.27
N TYR A 206 15.68 11.06 -0.83
CA TYR A 206 15.65 9.60 -0.80
C TYR A 206 16.34 8.99 0.44
N GLU A 207 17.11 9.77 1.20
CA GLU A 207 17.90 9.26 2.33
C GLU A 207 17.14 9.27 3.67
N GLU A 208 17.42 8.29 4.53
CA GLU A 208 16.82 8.24 5.87
C GLU A 208 17.50 9.18 6.85
N SER A 209 18.82 8.99 6.94
CA SER A 209 19.70 9.49 8.01
C SER A 209 21.08 9.87 7.50
N LYS A 210 21.35 9.72 6.20
CA LYS A 210 22.63 10.10 5.60
C LYS A 210 22.52 11.45 4.92
N VAL A 211 23.55 12.26 5.11
CA VAL A 211 23.65 13.60 4.52
C VAL A 211 24.95 13.70 3.76
N VAL A 212 24.90 14.34 2.60
CA VAL A 212 26.08 14.62 1.79
C VAL A 212 26.73 15.88 2.33
N ARG A 213 28.00 15.82 2.67
CA ARG A 213 28.83 16.99 2.93
C ARG A 213 29.74 17.26 1.75
N VAL A 214 29.76 18.51 1.29
CA VAL A 214 30.69 19.02 0.30
C VAL A 214 31.54 20.10 0.95
N GLU A 215 32.84 19.86 1.08
CA GLU A 215 33.81 20.79 1.65
C GLU A 215 34.57 21.50 0.53
N PHE A 216 34.64 22.82 0.60
CA PHE A 216 35.29 23.67 -0.38
C PHE A 216 36.62 24.25 0.15
N PHE A 217 37.58 24.43 -0.74
CA PHE A 217 38.78 25.25 -0.53
C PHE A 217 38.86 26.30 -1.64
N GLY A 218 38.37 27.51 -1.35
CA GLY A 218 38.15 28.53 -2.38
C GLY A 218 37.11 28.10 -3.40
N ASP A 219 37.49 28.03 -4.68
CA ASP A 219 36.62 27.61 -5.79
C ASP A 219 36.80 26.13 -6.17
N PHE A 220 37.35 25.30 -5.27
CA PHE A 220 37.54 23.86 -5.47
C PHE A 220 36.75 23.04 -4.45
N VAL A 221 36.15 21.94 -4.90
CA VAL A 221 35.61 20.91 -4.00
C VAL A 221 36.77 20.07 -3.48
N GLU A 222 37.11 20.21 -2.21
CA GLU A 222 38.20 19.46 -1.58
C GLU A 222 37.77 18.04 -1.25
N LYS A 223 36.59 17.90 -0.64
CA LYS A 223 36.12 16.63 -0.11
C LYS A 223 34.61 16.48 -0.25
N ILE A 224 34.17 15.25 -0.54
CA ILE A 224 32.77 14.84 -0.48
C ILE A 224 32.67 13.65 0.45
N CYS A 225 31.70 13.63 1.36
CA CYS A 225 31.47 12.47 2.21
C CYS A 225 30.00 12.29 2.60
N TRP A 226 29.63 11.05 2.91
CA TRP A 226 28.41 10.74 3.63
C TRP A 226 28.66 10.84 5.13
N PHE A 227 27.77 11.52 5.85
CA PHE A 227 27.85 11.60 7.31
C PHE A 227 26.46 11.58 7.97
N ASP A 228 26.43 11.28 9.27
CA ASP A 228 25.24 11.35 10.11
C ASP A 228 25.01 12.80 10.59
N PRO A 229 23.86 13.44 10.29
CA PRO A 229 23.61 14.83 10.68
C PRO A 229 23.39 15.02 12.19
N LEU A 230 23.08 13.96 12.94
CA LEU A 230 22.84 13.97 14.39
C LEU A 230 24.12 13.69 15.17
N THR A 231 24.89 12.67 14.78
CA THR A 231 26.12 12.29 15.51
C THR A 231 27.38 12.97 14.97
N GLY A 232 27.36 13.39 13.70
CA GLY A 232 28.53 13.92 13.00
C GLY A 232 29.50 12.83 12.50
N GLU A 233 29.17 11.55 12.67
CA GLU A 233 29.99 10.43 12.21
C GLU A 233 30.07 10.41 10.68
N VAL A 234 31.29 10.35 10.14
CA VAL A 234 31.52 10.21 8.69
C VAL A 234 31.49 8.72 8.34
N PHE A 235 30.63 8.35 7.41
CA PHE A 235 30.46 6.97 6.96
C PHE A 235 31.45 6.59 5.86
N GLU A 236 31.57 7.43 4.83
CA GLU A 236 32.36 7.13 3.63
C GLU A 236 32.75 8.43 2.91
N ASP A 237 33.98 8.48 2.40
CA ASP A 237 34.47 9.54 1.52
C ASP A 237 34.19 9.17 0.06
N LEU A 238 33.77 10.15 -0.75
CA LEU A 238 33.34 9.96 -2.13
C LEU A 238 34.21 10.75 -3.10
N ASP A 239 34.54 10.13 -4.24
CA ASP A 239 35.20 10.81 -5.35
C ASP A 239 34.23 11.70 -6.15
N GLN A 240 32.96 11.31 -6.20
CA GLN A 240 31.89 12.02 -6.90
C GLN A 240 30.53 11.66 -6.33
N ILE A 241 29.54 12.54 -6.55
CA ILE A 241 28.14 12.27 -6.23
C ILE A 241 27.20 12.92 -7.25
N ALA A 242 26.11 12.23 -7.58
CA ALA A 242 24.99 12.78 -8.32
C ALA A 242 23.85 13.12 -7.35
N ILE A 243 23.45 14.39 -7.31
CA ILE A 243 22.36 14.87 -6.46
C ILE A 243 21.10 14.94 -7.32
N TYR A 244 20.12 14.12 -6.95
CA TYR A 244 18.82 14.06 -7.64
C TYR A 244 17.87 15.16 -7.16
N PRO A 245 16.90 15.55 -8.00
CA PRO A 245 15.93 16.58 -7.64
C PRO A 245 15.13 16.30 -6.36
N GLY A 246 14.82 17.37 -5.63
CA GLY A 246 14.02 17.38 -4.39
C GLY A 246 12.54 17.01 -4.58
N SER A 247 12.08 16.86 -5.83
CA SER A 247 10.71 16.54 -6.18
C SER A 247 10.65 15.71 -7.46
N HIS A 248 9.68 14.80 -7.57
CA HIS A 248 9.40 14.10 -8.84
C HIS A 248 8.80 15.01 -9.91
N HIS A 249 8.27 16.18 -9.56
CA HIS A 249 7.58 17.08 -10.48
C HIS A 249 8.41 18.32 -10.81
N VAL A 250 9.63 18.10 -11.27
CA VAL A 250 10.53 19.18 -11.71
C VAL A 250 10.37 19.48 -13.19
N ASN A 251 10.40 20.76 -13.54
CA ASN A 251 10.38 21.28 -14.91
C ASN A 251 11.43 22.38 -15.06
N THR A 252 11.95 22.55 -16.28
CA THR A 252 12.84 23.67 -16.62
C THR A 252 12.03 24.93 -16.89
N GLU A 253 12.63 26.11 -16.68
CA GLU A 253 11.98 27.40 -16.99
C GLU A 253 11.52 27.49 -18.46
N GLU A 254 12.30 26.96 -19.38
CA GLU A 254 11.95 26.91 -20.81
C GLU A 254 10.66 26.12 -21.04
N ARG A 255 10.53 24.96 -20.39
CA ARG A 255 9.37 24.08 -20.51
C ARG A 255 8.14 24.68 -19.85
N GLN A 256 8.33 25.41 -18.75
CA GLN A 256 7.27 26.15 -18.10
C GLN A 256 6.72 27.28 -18.99
N LYS A 257 7.59 28.08 -19.61
CA LYS A 257 7.17 29.13 -20.57
C LYS A 257 6.42 28.54 -21.76
N ALA A 258 6.91 27.42 -22.31
CA ALA A 258 6.23 26.72 -23.39
C ALA A 258 4.84 26.21 -22.97
N ALA A 259 4.72 25.64 -21.76
CA ALA A 259 3.47 25.15 -21.22
C ALA A 259 2.43 26.28 -21.03
N VAL A 260 2.83 27.45 -20.52
CA VAL A 260 1.91 28.60 -20.37
C VAL A 260 1.30 29.01 -21.72
N ILE A 261 2.11 29.08 -22.78
CA ILE A 261 1.65 29.42 -24.12
C ILE A 261 0.62 28.40 -24.63
N THR A 262 0.86 27.10 -24.43
CA THR A 262 -0.07 26.06 -24.87
C THR A 262 -1.34 26.00 -24.03
N ILE A 263 -1.28 26.33 -22.73
CA ILE A 263 -2.43 26.48 -21.84
C ILE A 263 -3.31 27.64 -22.30
N GLN A 264 -2.73 28.81 -22.56
CA GLN A 264 -3.46 29.99 -23.05
C GLN A 264 -4.17 29.70 -24.37
N LYS A 265 -3.50 28.99 -25.28
CA LYS A 265 -4.10 28.58 -26.55
C LYS A 265 -5.31 27.66 -26.35
N GLU A 266 -5.16 26.60 -25.54
CA GLU A 266 -6.28 25.69 -25.25
C GLU A 266 -7.44 26.41 -24.54
N LEU A 267 -7.13 27.35 -23.64
CA LEU A 267 -8.13 28.17 -22.99
C LEU A 267 -8.94 28.97 -24.00
N GLN A 268 -8.30 29.66 -24.94
CA GLN A 268 -8.99 30.46 -25.96
C GLN A 268 -9.93 29.60 -26.82
N GLU A 269 -9.46 28.43 -27.27
CA GLU A 269 -10.25 27.47 -28.04
C GLU A 269 -11.47 26.99 -27.22
N ARG A 270 -11.24 26.62 -25.95
CA ARG A 270 -12.31 26.13 -25.08
C ARG A 270 -13.33 27.21 -24.71
N LEU A 271 -12.91 28.46 -24.52
CA LEU A 271 -13.82 29.56 -24.23
C LEU A 271 -14.71 29.89 -25.44
N ALA A 272 -14.17 29.82 -26.66
CA ALA A 272 -14.96 29.98 -27.88
C ALA A 272 -16.04 28.89 -27.99
N ASP A 273 -15.68 27.63 -27.73
CA ASP A 273 -16.61 26.50 -27.72
C ASP A 273 -17.72 26.66 -26.67
N LEU A 274 -17.37 27.03 -25.43
CA LEU A 274 -18.36 27.20 -24.35
C LEU A 274 -19.31 28.37 -24.67
N THR A 275 -18.79 29.48 -25.16
CA THR A 275 -19.58 30.66 -25.54
C THR A 275 -20.52 30.36 -26.70
N HIS A 276 -20.05 29.62 -27.72
CA HIS A 276 -20.87 29.18 -28.85
C HIS A 276 -22.03 28.28 -28.39
N ASN A 277 -21.79 27.43 -27.40
CA ASN A 277 -22.80 26.54 -26.80
C ASN A 277 -23.64 27.22 -25.69
N MET A 278 -23.59 28.55 -25.55
CA MET A 278 -24.32 29.33 -24.54
C MET A 278 -24.02 28.95 -23.08
N LYS A 279 -22.84 28.38 -22.81
CA LYS A 279 -22.34 28.02 -21.47
C LYS A 279 -21.51 29.15 -20.85
N TYR A 280 -22.15 30.29 -20.61
CA TYR A 280 -21.46 31.52 -20.20
C TYR A 280 -20.87 31.45 -18.79
N ASP A 281 -21.56 30.80 -17.85
CA ASP A 281 -21.09 30.68 -16.47
C ASP A 281 -19.87 29.75 -16.38
N GLU A 282 -19.90 28.62 -17.11
CA GLU A 282 -18.75 27.73 -17.24
C GLU A 282 -17.56 28.41 -17.92
N ALA A 283 -17.80 29.22 -18.96
CA ALA A 283 -16.75 29.97 -19.64
C ALA A 283 -16.08 30.96 -18.69
N LYS A 284 -16.87 31.76 -17.97
CA LYS A 284 -16.36 32.74 -17.00
C LYS A 284 -15.59 32.08 -15.86
N ARG A 285 -16.12 30.96 -15.33
CA ARG A 285 -15.46 30.16 -14.29
C ARG A 285 -14.09 29.65 -14.75
N LEU A 286 -14.06 29.07 -15.95
CA LEU A 286 -12.84 28.50 -16.53
C LEU A 286 -11.80 29.57 -16.79
N GLU A 287 -12.21 30.71 -17.35
CA GLU A 287 -11.37 31.86 -17.63
C GLU A 287 -10.69 32.39 -16.36
N GLN A 288 -11.48 32.73 -15.34
CA GLN A 288 -10.98 33.28 -14.08
C GLN A 288 -9.97 32.36 -13.41
N ARG A 289 -10.30 31.07 -13.30
CA ARG A 289 -9.43 30.10 -12.67
C ARG A 289 -8.15 29.86 -13.45
N THR A 290 -8.24 29.71 -14.77
CA THR A 290 -7.07 29.39 -15.60
C THR A 290 -6.08 30.55 -15.65
N TYR A 291 -6.56 31.80 -15.74
CA TYR A 291 -5.67 32.96 -15.67
C TYR A 291 -5.01 33.12 -14.30
N TYR A 292 -5.73 32.87 -13.22
CA TYR A 292 -5.14 32.86 -11.88
C TYR A 292 -4.05 31.78 -11.76
N ASP A 293 -4.31 30.57 -12.24
CA ASP A 293 -3.31 29.49 -12.25
C ASP A 293 -2.08 29.86 -13.10
N ILE A 294 -2.26 30.53 -14.24
CA ILE A 294 -1.14 31.04 -15.09
C ILE A 294 -0.33 32.10 -14.35
N GLU A 295 -0.97 33.10 -13.73
CA GLU A 295 -0.29 34.16 -12.98
C GLU A 295 0.56 33.57 -11.85
N MET A 296 0.02 32.60 -11.12
CA MET A 296 0.75 31.89 -10.07
C MET A 296 1.94 31.08 -10.63
N MET A 297 1.78 30.43 -11.78
CA MET A 297 2.90 29.76 -12.45
C MET A 297 4.00 30.78 -12.83
N GLU A 298 3.67 31.91 -13.44
CA GLU A 298 4.65 32.89 -13.90
C GLU A 298 5.40 33.57 -12.75
N GLU A 299 4.71 33.90 -11.65
CA GLU A 299 5.29 34.61 -10.50
C GLU A 299 6.03 33.67 -9.52
N LEU A 300 5.46 32.51 -9.21
CA LEU A 300 5.96 31.62 -8.15
C LEU A 300 6.59 30.32 -8.67
N GLY A 301 6.49 30.03 -9.98
CA GLY A 301 6.94 28.75 -10.51
C GLY A 301 5.96 27.60 -10.28
N TYR A 302 4.87 27.82 -9.54
CA TYR A 302 3.89 26.79 -9.20
C TYR A 302 2.48 27.36 -8.98
N CYS A 303 1.46 26.53 -9.15
CA CYS A 303 0.09 26.82 -8.74
C CYS A 303 -0.53 25.64 -7.98
N GLN A 304 -1.63 25.88 -7.27
CA GLN A 304 -2.37 24.79 -6.64
C GLN A 304 -3.07 23.93 -7.69
N GLY A 305 -2.84 22.61 -7.64
CA GLY A 305 -3.40 21.70 -8.63
C GLY A 305 -2.65 21.73 -9.98
N ILE A 306 -1.37 22.12 -9.97
CA ILE A 306 -0.50 22.17 -11.16
C ILE A 306 -0.49 20.86 -11.95
N GLU A 307 -0.75 19.72 -11.31
CA GLU A 307 -0.85 18.41 -11.96
C GLU A 307 -1.92 18.39 -13.06
N ASN A 308 -2.97 19.22 -12.99
CA ASN A 308 -4.00 19.30 -14.03
C ASN A 308 -3.48 19.86 -15.36
N TYR A 309 -2.28 20.43 -15.37
CA TYR A 309 -1.59 20.93 -16.55
C TYR A 309 -0.45 20.02 -17.01
N SER A 310 -0.31 18.81 -16.43
CA SER A 310 0.85 17.92 -16.64
C SER A 310 1.13 17.59 -18.11
N ARG A 311 0.11 17.48 -18.97
CA ARG A 311 0.31 17.32 -20.41
C ARG A 311 1.09 18.48 -21.03
N HIS A 312 0.73 19.73 -20.69
CA HIS A 312 1.40 20.91 -21.21
C HIS A 312 2.86 20.98 -20.77
N PHE A 313 3.13 20.59 -19.51
CA PHE A 313 4.50 20.49 -19.01
C PHE A 313 5.28 19.35 -19.68
N THR A 314 4.67 18.18 -19.90
CA THR A 314 5.36 17.05 -20.52
C THR A 314 5.50 17.18 -22.05
N GLY A 315 4.72 18.05 -22.71
CA GLY A 315 4.71 18.15 -24.16
C GLY A 315 4.16 16.91 -24.88
N ARG A 316 3.48 16.02 -24.14
CA ARG A 316 2.80 14.84 -24.69
C ARG A 316 1.57 15.23 -25.52
N ALA A 317 1.18 14.35 -26.44
CA ALA A 317 0.01 14.59 -27.29
C ALA A 317 -1.30 14.49 -26.48
N PRO A 318 -2.39 15.16 -26.91
CA PRO A 318 -3.70 14.99 -26.29
C PRO A 318 -4.12 13.52 -26.23
N GLY A 319 -4.62 13.09 -25.08
CA GLY A 319 -4.99 11.70 -24.82
C GLY A 319 -3.85 10.84 -24.27
N GLU A 320 -2.58 11.26 -24.33
CA GLU A 320 -1.47 10.51 -23.72
C GLU A 320 -1.39 10.76 -22.20
N PRO A 321 -1.16 9.72 -21.38
CA PRO A 321 -1.00 9.90 -19.95
C PRO A 321 0.36 10.54 -19.62
N PRO A 322 0.54 11.15 -18.44
CA PRO A 322 1.86 11.51 -17.94
C PRO A 322 2.77 10.27 -17.78
N PRO A 323 4.10 10.46 -17.75
CA PRO A 323 5.04 9.41 -17.38
C PRO A 323 4.66 8.74 -16.06
N THR A 324 4.95 7.45 -15.91
CA THR A 324 4.63 6.70 -14.70
C THR A 324 5.84 5.93 -14.19
N LEU A 325 5.72 5.24 -13.04
CA LEU A 325 6.83 4.45 -12.51
C LEU A 325 7.31 3.39 -13.51
N LEU A 326 6.41 2.87 -14.35
CA LEU A 326 6.75 1.87 -15.35
C LEU A 326 7.77 2.37 -16.38
N GLU A 327 7.83 3.68 -16.63
CA GLU A 327 8.82 4.28 -17.54
C GLU A 327 10.20 4.46 -16.88
N TYR A 328 10.30 4.34 -15.55
CA TYR A 328 11.59 4.32 -14.84
C TYR A 328 12.23 2.93 -14.84
N PHE A 329 11.46 1.88 -15.12
CA PHE A 329 12.02 0.54 -15.26
C PHE A 329 12.78 0.42 -16.59
N PRO A 330 13.86 -0.37 -16.63
CA PRO A 330 14.45 -0.75 -17.91
C PRO A 330 13.47 -1.62 -18.70
N ASP A 331 13.66 -1.68 -20.02
CA ASP A 331 12.79 -2.44 -20.94
C ASP A 331 12.59 -3.92 -20.55
N ASP A 332 13.54 -4.51 -19.81
CA ASP A 332 13.55 -5.91 -19.40
C ASP A 332 13.32 -6.12 -17.90
N PHE A 333 12.16 -5.71 -17.41
CA PHE A 333 11.71 -6.02 -16.05
C PHE A 333 10.61 -7.09 -16.04
N ILE A 334 10.34 -7.65 -14.86
CA ILE A 334 9.25 -8.60 -14.62
C ILE A 334 8.20 -7.99 -13.68
N THR A 335 6.92 -8.21 -14.00
CA THR A 335 5.80 -7.79 -13.17
C THR A 335 5.13 -9.00 -12.52
N PHE A 336 4.92 -8.94 -11.21
CA PHE A 336 4.08 -9.87 -10.47
C PHE A 336 2.83 -9.13 -10.02
N ILE A 337 1.65 -9.66 -10.32
CA ILE A 337 0.38 -9.10 -9.88
C ILE A 337 -0.19 -10.03 -8.81
N ASP A 338 0.00 -9.67 -7.55
CA ASP A 338 -0.54 -10.42 -6.41
C ASP A 338 -2.04 -10.20 -6.26
N GLU A 339 -2.73 -11.25 -5.81
CA GLU A 339 -4.18 -11.36 -5.80
C GLU A 339 -4.80 -10.84 -7.11
N SER A 340 -4.30 -11.35 -8.24
CA SER A 340 -4.56 -10.81 -9.59
C SER A 340 -6.04 -10.60 -9.92
N HIS A 341 -6.90 -11.49 -9.42
CA HIS A 341 -8.34 -11.46 -9.60
C HIS A 341 -9.02 -10.20 -9.01
N VAL A 342 -8.34 -9.47 -8.12
CA VAL A 342 -8.74 -8.16 -7.61
C VAL A 342 -7.91 -7.05 -8.26
N THR A 343 -6.59 -7.22 -8.30
CA THR A 343 -5.65 -6.18 -8.75
C THR A 343 -5.82 -5.85 -10.24
N VAL A 344 -6.08 -6.83 -11.12
CA VAL A 344 -6.31 -6.61 -12.55
C VAL A 344 -7.58 -5.76 -12.80
N PRO A 345 -8.76 -6.11 -12.25
CA PRO A 345 -9.93 -5.23 -12.33
C PRO A 345 -9.70 -3.83 -11.74
N GLN A 346 -8.94 -3.74 -10.65
CA GLN A 346 -8.63 -2.46 -10.00
C GLN A 346 -7.83 -1.54 -10.93
N ILE A 347 -6.78 -2.05 -11.59
CA ILE A 347 -5.99 -1.29 -12.58
C ILE A 347 -6.90 -0.72 -13.67
N GLY A 348 -7.79 -1.54 -14.23
CA GLY A 348 -8.75 -1.09 -15.25
C GLY A 348 -9.80 -0.09 -14.73
N GLY A 349 -10.12 -0.14 -13.44
CA GLY A 349 -11.05 0.75 -12.77
C GLY A 349 -10.50 2.16 -12.52
N MET A 350 -9.19 2.30 -12.25
CA MET A 350 -8.58 3.58 -11.87
C MET A 350 -8.79 4.67 -12.95
N TYR A 351 -8.53 4.35 -14.22
CA TYR A 351 -8.72 5.27 -15.33
C TYR A 351 -10.19 5.69 -15.50
N ARG A 352 -11.12 4.74 -15.41
CA ARG A 352 -12.56 5.02 -15.62
C ARG A 352 -13.11 5.93 -14.52
N GLY A 353 -12.74 5.66 -13.27
CA GLY A 353 -13.14 6.49 -12.13
C GLY A 353 -12.57 7.91 -12.21
N ASP A 354 -11.28 8.03 -12.51
CA ASP A 354 -10.62 9.34 -12.65
C ASP A 354 -11.22 10.16 -13.79
N ARG A 355 -11.41 9.54 -14.96
CA ARG A 355 -12.00 10.19 -16.13
C ARG A 355 -13.43 10.64 -15.88
N ALA A 356 -14.27 9.82 -15.24
CA ALA A 356 -15.65 10.19 -14.94
C ALA A 356 -15.71 11.43 -14.03
N ARG A 357 -14.92 11.44 -12.96
CA ARG A 357 -14.81 12.59 -12.03
C ARG A 357 -14.36 13.86 -12.75
N LYS A 358 -13.30 13.76 -13.56
CA LYS A 358 -12.72 14.91 -14.26
C LYS A 358 -13.58 15.42 -15.42
N MET A 359 -14.33 14.53 -16.09
CA MET A 359 -15.25 14.93 -17.16
C MET A 359 -16.27 15.92 -16.62
N THR A 360 -16.85 15.66 -15.45
CA THR A 360 -17.78 16.57 -14.79
C THR A 360 -17.15 17.94 -14.49
N LEU A 361 -15.89 17.97 -14.04
CA LEU A 361 -15.16 19.25 -13.83
C LEU A 361 -14.98 20.02 -15.14
N VAL A 362 -14.64 19.34 -16.24
CA VAL A 362 -14.43 19.96 -17.56
C VAL A 362 -15.73 20.42 -18.21
N GLU A 363 -16.80 19.65 -18.07
CA GLU A 363 -18.14 19.98 -18.60
C GLU A 363 -18.74 21.22 -17.94
N HIS A 364 -18.41 21.44 -16.67
CA HIS A 364 -18.84 22.58 -15.87
C HIS A 364 -17.76 23.67 -15.71
N GLY A 365 -16.72 23.68 -16.54
CA GLY A 365 -15.76 24.79 -16.61
C GLY A 365 -14.88 25.00 -15.38
N PHE A 366 -14.67 23.96 -14.55
CA PHE A 366 -13.71 24.01 -13.43
C PHE A 366 -12.27 23.73 -13.87
N ARG A 367 -12.09 22.98 -14.97
CA ARG A 367 -10.79 22.59 -15.53
C ARG A 367 -10.82 22.56 -17.05
N LEU A 368 -9.65 22.74 -17.68
CA LEU A 368 -9.45 22.57 -19.12
C LEU A 368 -9.60 21.09 -19.54
N PRO A 369 -9.93 20.81 -20.82
CA PRO A 369 -9.96 19.44 -21.34
C PRO A 369 -8.67 18.65 -21.09
N SER A 370 -7.51 19.31 -21.17
CA SER A 370 -6.19 18.74 -20.83
C SER A 370 -6.06 18.16 -19.43
N ALA A 371 -6.91 18.56 -18.48
CA ALA A 371 -6.91 17.95 -17.16
C ALA A 371 -7.28 16.46 -17.21
N LEU A 372 -8.01 16.01 -18.24
CA LEU A 372 -8.31 14.59 -18.50
C LEU A 372 -7.07 13.79 -18.89
N ASP A 373 -6.04 14.46 -19.42
CA ASP A 373 -4.78 13.82 -19.81
C ASP A 373 -3.86 13.61 -18.59
N ASN A 374 -4.07 14.33 -17.50
CA ASN A 374 -3.46 14.02 -16.19
C ASN A 374 -4.14 12.80 -15.53
N ARG A 375 -3.93 11.62 -16.07
CA ARG A 375 -4.69 10.42 -15.67
C ARG A 375 -3.76 9.26 -15.36
N PRO A 376 -4.24 8.24 -14.63
CA PRO A 376 -3.53 6.97 -14.60
C PRO A 376 -3.55 6.30 -15.98
N LEU A 377 -2.66 5.33 -16.17
CA LEU A 377 -2.70 4.45 -17.34
C LEU A 377 -4.05 3.74 -17.43
N ASN A 378 -4.55 3.60 -18.64
CA ASN A 378 -5.61 2.63 -18.90
C ASN A 378 -5.03 1.21 -18.94
N PHE A 379 -5.91 0.22 -18.95
CA PHE A 379 -5.47 -1.18 -18.87
C PHE A 379 -4.61 -1.61 -20.07
N GLN A 380 -4.93 -1.14 -21.27
CA GLN A 380 -4.18 -1.48 -22.49
C GLN A 380 -2.78 -0.85 -22.50
N GLU A 381 -2.64 0.37 -21.96
CA GLU A 381 -1.34 1.02 -21.78
C GLU A 381 -0.49 0.29 -20.75
N PHE A 382 -1.10 -0.10 -19.62
CA PHE A 382 -0.44 -0.90 -18.59
C PHE A 382 0.07 -2.24 -19.15
N GLU A 383 -0.77 -2.97 -19.88
CA GLU A 383 -0.42 -4.26 -20.48
C GLU A 383 0.75 -4.15 -21.48
N LYS A 384 0.77 -3.09 -22.30
CA LYS A 384 1.87 -2.83 -23.25
C LYS A 384 3.22 -2.62 -22.56
N LEU A 385 3.21 -1.97 -21.39
CA LEU A 385 4.41 -1.68 -20.60
C LEU A 385 4.84 -2.87 -19.73
N THR A 386 3.93 -3.79 -19.41
CA THR A 386 4.17 -4.95 -18.52
C THR A 386 4.17 -6.27 -19.29
N LYS A 387 5.08 -6.40 -20.27
CA LYS A 387 5.16 -7.58 -21.13
C LYS A 387 5.38 -8.87 -20.34
N LYS A 388 6.44 -8.95 -19.53
CA LYS A 388 6.71 -10.13 -18.69
C LYS A 388 5.89 -10.07 -17.41
N THR A 389 4.74 -10.73 -17.38
CA THR A 389 3.80 -10.66 -16.27
C THR A 389 3.43 -12.04 -15.71
N VAL A 390 3.52 -12.18 -14.38
CA VAL A 390 3.01 -13.32 -13.62
C VAL A 390 1.78 -12.89 -12.84
N TYR A 391 0.64 -13.50 -13.14
CA TYR A 391 -0.58 -13.35 -12.35
C TYR A 391 -0.55 -14.33 -11.19
N VAL A 392 -0.63 -13.82 -9.96
CA VAL A 392 -0.52 -14.65 -8.74
C VAL A 392 -1.88 -14.67 -8.06
N SER A 393 -2.53 -15.83 -8.00
CA SER A 393 -3.87 -15.95 -7.41
C SER A 393 -4.22 -17.39 -7.06
N ALA A 394 -5.01 -17.58 -6.00
CA ALA A 394 -5.62 -18.89 -5.71
C ALA A 394 -6.88 -19.16 -6.57
N THR A 395 -7.44 -18.09 -7.15
CA THR A 395 -8.70 -18.04 -7.90
C THR A 395 -8.55 -17.05 -9.05
N PRO A 396 -7.72 -17.34 -10.07
CA PRO A 396 -7.49 -16.41 -11.18
C PRO A 396 -8.81 -16.02 -11.86
N GLY A 397 -8.88 -14.77 -12.33
CA GLY A 397 -9.97 -14.29 -13.17
C GLY A 397 -9.89 -14.82 -14.60
N ASP A 398 -10.91 -14.49 -15.39
CA ASP A 398 -11.01 -14.96 -16.77
C ASP A 398 -9.93 -14.32 -17.66
N PHE A 399 -9.57 -13.07 -17.37
CA PHE A 399 -8.52 -12.37 -18.10
C PHE A 399 -7.17 -13.06 -17.95
N GLU A 400 -6.78 -13.41 -16.72
CA GLU A 400 -5.48 -14.02 -16.43
C GLU A 400 -5.34 -15.38 -17.11
N LEU A 401 -6.41 -16.19 -17.08
CA LEU A 401 -6.45 -17.50 -17.74
C LEU A 401 -6.35 -17.40 -19.26
N GLN A 402 -7.07 -16.44 -19.86
CA GLN A 402 -7.01 -16.20 -21.31
C GLN A 402 -5.64 -15.68 -21.74
N ASN A 403 -5.11 -14.68 -21.04
CA ASN A 403 -3.85 -14.03 -21.41
C ASN A 403 -2.64 -14.94 -21.17
N SER A 404 -2.72 -15.86 -20.20
CA SER A 404 -1.65 -16.85 -19.97
C SER A 404 -1.58 -17.94 -21.05
N GLN A 405 -2.54 -18.01 -21.99
CA GLN A 405 -2.54 -18.99 -23.10
C GLN A 405 -2.25 -20.44 -22.66
N GLY A 406 -2.84 -20.84 -21.52
CA GLY A 406 -2.64 -22.18 -20.93
C GLY A 406 -1.37 -22.37 -20.09
N LYS A 407 -0.54 -21.33 -19.89
CA LYS A 407 0.61 -21.33 -18.97
C LYS A 407 0.18 -21.10 -17.52
N VAL A 408 -0.62 -22.04 -17.02
CA VAL A 408 -1.05 -22.06 -15.61
C VAL A 408 -0.16 -23.03 -14.84
N VAL A 409 0.58 -22.50 -13.88
CA VAL A 409 1.47 -23.26 -12.99
C VAL A 409 0.76 -23.43 -11.65
N GLU A 410 0.39 -24.67 -11.31
CA GLU A 410 -0.28 -24.97 -10.05
C GLU A 410 0.73 -25.08 -8.88
N GLN A 411 0.38 -24.47 -7.74
CA GLN A 411 1.11 -24.57 -6.47
C GLN A 411 0.11 -24.80 -5.32
N ILE A 412 -0.23 -26.06 -5.10
CA ILE A 412 -1.26 -26.58 -4.19
C ILE A 412 -0.65 -27.18 -2.90
N ILE A 413 0.57 -27.70 -2.95
CA ILE A 413 1.22 -28.36 -1.82
C ILE A 413 1.79 -27.31 -0.85
N ARG A 414 1.38 -27.36 0.41
CA ARG A 414 1.94 -26.49 1.45
C ARG A 414 3.22 -27.11 2.02
N PRO A 415 4.29 -26.33 2.27
CA PRO A 415 5.52 -26.84 2.86
C PRO A 415 5.33 -27.58 4.20
N THR A 416 4.32 -27.18 4.98
CA THR A 416 4.00 -27.80 6.29
C THR A 416 3.08 -29.03 6.20
N GLY A 417 2.71 -29.45 4.98
CA GLY A 417 1.76 -30.54 4.74
C GLY A 417 0.31 -30.22 5.11
N LEU A 418 -0.02 -28.97 5.42
CA LEU A 418 -1.40 -28.56 5.72
C LEU A 418 -2.34 -28.81 4.52
N LEU A 419 -3.53 -29.31 4.86
CA LEU A 419 -4.55 -29.71 3.89
C LEU A 419 -5.61 -28.60 3.71
N ASP A 420 -6.19 -28.53 2.53
CA ASP A 420 -7.45 -27.81 2.31
C ASP A 420 -8.54 -28.38 3.23
N PRO A 421 -9.39 -27.54 3.84
CA PRO A 421 -10.28 -27.96 4.92
C PRO A 421 -11.41 -28.89 4.42
N VAL A 422 -12.03 -29.61 5.36
CA VAL A 422 -13.25 -30.36 5.06
C VAL A 422 -14.42 -29.39 4.97
N VAL A 423 -15.24 -29.50 3.93
CA VAL A 423 -16.41 -28.65 3.69
C VAL A 423 -17.69 -29.46 3.89
N GLU A 424 -18.57 -28.98 4.76
CA GLU A 424 -19.87 -29.59 5.06
C GLU A 424 -21.01 -28.60 4.72
N ILE A 425 -22.12 -29.11 4.16
CA ILE A 425 -23.35 -28.32 3.97
C ILE A 425 -24.32 -28.66 5.11
N ARG A 426 -24.92 -27.63 5.73
CA ARG A 426 -25.95 -27.78 6.76
C ARG A 426 -27.18 -26.90 6.45
N PRO A 427 -28.39 -27.24 6.93
CA PRO A 427 -29.59 -26.44 6.69
C PRO A 427 -29.47 -25.01 7.24
N ALA A 428 -29.93 -24.02 6.48
CA ALA A 428 -29.90 -22.61 6.91
C ALA A 428 -30.96 -22.32 7.99
N THR A 429 -32.06 -23.07 8.01
CA THR A 429 -33.14 -22.97 9.01
C THR A 429 -32.68 -23.04 10.48
N THR A 430 -31.63 -23.79 10.78
CA THR A 430 -31.08 -23.97 12.15
C THR A 430 -29.69 -23.37 12.32
N GLN A 431 -29.26 -22.50 11.39
CA GLN A 431 -27.86 -22.05 11.30
C GLN A 431 -27.34 -21.37 12.57
N VAL A 432 -28.17 -20.57 13.25
CA VAL A 432 -27.72 -19.82 14.43
C VAL A 432 -27.44 -20.75 15.62
N ASP A 433 -28.34 -21.69 15.90
CA ASP A 433 -28.22 -22.63 17.00
C ASP A 433 -27.11 -23.66 16.77
N ASP A 434 -27.01 -24.19 15.54
CA ASP A 434 -25.93 -25.11 15.15
C ASP A 434 -24.56 -24.42 15.25
N LEU A 435 -24.46 -23.19 14.74
CA LEU A 435 -23.23 -22.40 14.79
C LEU A 435 -22.81 -22.10 16.25
N LEU A 436 -23.76 -21.76 17.13
CA LEU A 436 -23.48 -21.58 18.56
C LEU A 436 -22.88 -22.84 19.19
N GLY A 437 -23.42 -24.01 18.83
CA GLY A 437 -22.89 -25.30 19.24
C GLY A 437 -21.45 -25.53 18.80
N GLU A 438 -21.14 -25.26 17.52
CA GLU A 438 -19.79 -25.39 16.97
C GLU A 438 -18.80 -24.38 17.54
N ILE A 439 -19.22 -23.11 17.73
CA ILE A 439 -18.43 -22.07 18.39
C ILE A 439 -18.00 -22.55 19.79
N ARG A 440 -18.94 -23.02 20.61
CA ARG A 440 -18.64 -23.50 21.96
C ARG A 440 -17.68 -24.70 21.97
N LYS A 441 -17.74 -25.58 20.97
CA LYS A 441 -16.78 -26.70 20.83
C LYS A 441 -15.37 -26.18 20.55
N ARG A 442 -15.22 -25.19 19.67
CA ARG A 442 -13.93 -24.61 19.26
C ARG A 442 -13.32 -23.72 20.34
N SER A 443 -14.12 -22.85 20.97
CA SER A 443 -13.67 -22.02 22.10
C SER A 443 -13.10 -22.86 23.25
N LYS A 444 -13.68 -24.04 23.56
CA LYS A 444 -13.20 -24.94 24.62
C LYS A 444 -11.77 -25.46 24.41
N ILE A 445 -11.35 -25.60 23.15
CA ILE A 445 -10.00 -26.05 22.79
C ILE A 445 -9.08 -24.89 22.39
N GLY A 446 -9.53 -23.65 22.62
CA GLY A 446 -8.73 -22.45 22.38
C GLY A 446 -8.53 -22.10 20.91
N GLU A 447 -9.36 -22.63 20.01
CA GLU A 447 -9.32 -22.31 18.57
C GLU A 447 -10.26 -21.13 18.24
N ARG A 448 -10.05 -20.48 17.09
CA ARG A 448 -10.83 -19.31 16.64
C ARG A 448 -11.79 -19.65 15.50
N ILE A 449 -12.82 -18.82 15.37
CA ILE A 449 -13.89 -19.00 14.39
C ILE A 449 -14.07 -17.72 13.57
N LEU A 450 -14.18 -17.88 12.26
CA LEU A 450 -14.60 -16.82 11.35
C LEU A 450 -16.01 -17.11 10.85
N VAL A 451 -16.88 -16.10 10.87
CA VAL A 451 -18.25 -16.19 10.35
C VAL A 451 -18.43 -15.14 9.27
N THR A 452 -18.96 -15.54 8.10
CA THR A 452 -19.30 -14.60 7.03
C THR A 452 -20.80 -14.49 6.83
N THR A 453 -21.31 -13.27 6.85
CA THR A 453 -22.71 -12.93 6.59
C THR A 453 -22.84 -12.13 5.28
N LEU A 454 -24.07 -11.82 4.86
CA LEU A 454 -24.34 -11.04 3.63
C LEU A 454 -24.46 -9.54 3.88
N THR A 455 -24.93 -9.12 5.06
CA THR A 455 -25.24 -7.72 5.35
C THR A 455 -24.63 -7.27 6.66
N LYS A 456 -24.37 -5.95 6.77
CA LYS A 456 -23.88 -5.31 8.00
C LYS A 456 -24.83 -5.55 9.15
N LYS A 457 -26.13 -5.37 8.91
CA LYS A 457 -27.17 -5.63 9.89
C LYS A 457 -27.13 -7.09 10.39
N SER A 458 -27.02 -8.07 9.50
CA SER A 458 -26.90 -9.48 9.90
C SER A 458 -25.65 -9.76 10.73
N ALA A 459 -24.52 -9.10 10.44
CA ALA A 459 -23.30 -9.23 11.25
C ALA A 459 -23.49 -8.64 12.65
N GLU A 460 -24.11 -7.47 12.76
CA GLU A 460 -24.41 -6.78 14.03
C GLU A 460 -25.43 -7.57 14.87
N ASP A 461 -26.53 -8.03 14.26
CA ASP A 461 -27.57 -8.80 14.91
C ASP A 461 -27.01 -10.13 15.46
N LEU A 462 -26.23 -10.85 14.65
CA LEU A 462 -25.62 -12.13 15.06
C LEU A 462 -24.57 -11.94 16.16
N THR A 463 -23.81 -10.84 16.10
CA THR A 463 -22.84 -10.48 17.15
C THR A 463 -23.55 -10.19 18.46
N SER A 464 -24.61 -9.37 18.42
CA SER A 464 -25.40 -9.00 19.60
C SER A 464 -26.05 -10.23 20.24
N TYR A 465 -26.58 -11.15 19.43
CA TYR A 465 -27.13 -12.41 19.91
C TYR A 465 -26.08 -13.27 20.60
N PHE A 466 -24.92 -13.49 19.96
CA PHE A 466 -23.85 -14.32 20.51
C PHE A 466 -23.23 -13.72 21.78
N ASP A 467 -23.03 -12.41 21.82
CA ASP A 467 -22.58 -11.71 23.02
C ASP A 467 -23.58 -11.87 24.17
N GLY A 468 -24.88 -11.71 23.89
CA GLY A 468 -25.95 -11.90 24.88
C GLY A 468 -26.06 -13.31 25.47
N VAL A 469 -25.57 -14.34 24.77
CA VAL A 469 -25.49 -15.73 25.28
C VAL A 469 -24.08 -16.13 25.78
N GLY A 470 -23.21 -15.13 25.96
CA GLY A 470 -21.89 -15.26 26.61
C GLY A 470 -20.74 -15.72 25.71
N VAL A 471 -20.87 -15.59 24.38
CA VAL A 471 -19.77 -15.83 23.44
C VAL A 471 -18.92 -14.58 23.33
N LYS A 472 -17.59 -14.72 23.41
CA LYS A 472 -16.67 -13.60 23.15
C LYS A 472 -16.57 -13.36 21.64
N VAL A 473 -17.25 -12.34 21.13
CA VAL A 473 -17.41 -12.07 19.70
C VAL A 473 -17.15 -10.59 19.38
N LYS A 474 -16.60 -10.32 18.20
CA LYS A 474 -16.59 -8.99 17.57
C LYS A 474 -17.06 -9.09 16.12
N TYR A 475 -17.54 -7.98 15.56
CA TYR A 475 -17.84 -7.89 14.13
C TYR A 475 -16.79 -7.05 13.37
N LEU A 476 -16.74 -7.21 12.06
CA LEU A 476 -15.88 -6.44 11.15
C LEU A 476 -16.61 -6.06 9.85
N HIS A 477 -16.80 -4.76 9.61
CA HIS A 477 -17.41 -4.21 8.39
C HIS A 477 -16.61 -3.03 7.80
N SER A 478 -17.02 -2.54 6.63
CA SER A 478 -16.30 -1.53 5.82
C SER A 478 -15.94 -0.24 6.56
N ASP A 479 -16.82 0.25 7.44
CA ASP A 479 -16.62 1.55 8.08
C ASP A 479 -15.63 1.53 9.25
N ILE A 480 -15.09 0.37 9.63
CA ILE A 480 -14.04 0.26 10.65
C ILE A 480 -12.72 0.73 10.03
N LYS A 481 -12.03 1.63 10.73
CA LYS A 481 -10.75 2.20 10.27
C LYS A 481 -9.67 1.12 10.22
N THR A 482 -8.70 1.26 9.31
CA THR A 482 -7.63 0.26 9.10
C THR A 482 -6.82 -0.07 10.35
N VAL A 483 -6.57 0.93 11.20
CA VAL A 483 -5.86 0.75 12.48
C VAL A 483 -6.68 -0.13 13.43
N GLU A 484 -7.94 0.24 13.66
CA GLU A 484 -8.88 -0.53 14.50
C GLU A 484 -9.09 -1.96 13.97
N ARG A 485 -9.16 -2.14 12.64
CA ARG A 485 -9.21 -3.46 12.02
C ARG A 485 -8.01 -4.32 12.40
N SER A 486 -6.81 -3.75 12.40
CA SER A 486 -5.58 -4.46 12.75
C SER A 486 -5.56 -4.87 14.23
N GLU A 487 -6.06 -4.00 15.10
CA GLU A 487 -6.25 -4.30 16.54
C GLU A 487 -7.26 -5.44 16.75
N ILE A 488 -8.42 -5.42 16.09
CA ILE A 488 -9.42 -6.49 16.19
C ILE A 488 -8.84 -7.84 15.75
N ILE A 489 -8.05 -7.87 14.67
CA ILE A 489 -7.40 -9.10 14.20
C ILE A 489 -6.35 -9.57 15.23
N ARG A 490 -5.56 -8.66 15.79
CA ARG A 490 -4.58 -8.98 16.84
C ARG A 490 -5.27 -9.56 18.08
N ASP A 491 -6.34 -8.94 18.54
CA ASP A 491 -7.16 -9.37 19.66
C ASP A 491 -7.72 -10.80 19.46
N LEU A 492 -8.19 -11.11 18.23
CA LEU A 492 -8.64 -12.46 17.87
C LEU A 492 -7.49 -13.46 18.03
N ARG A 493 -6.29 -13.13 17.54
CA ARG A 493 -5.09 -13.99 17.64
C ARG A 493 -4.67 -14.20 19.09
N LEU A 494 -4.70 -13.15 19.90
CA LEU A 494 -4.38 -13.19 21.33
C LEU A 494 -5.44 -13.94 22.16
N GLY A 495 -6.64 -14.16 21.61
CA GLY A 495 -7.73 -14.81 22.33
C GLY A 495 -8.47 -13.89 23.29
N VAL A 496 -8.42 -12.58 23.05
CA VAL A 496 -9.29 -11.61 23.72
C VAL A 496 -10.76 -11.96 23.43
N PHE A 497 -11.03 -12.39 22.20
CA PHE A 497 -12.30 -12.97 21.78
C PHE A 497 -12.08 -14.17 20.84
N ASP A 498 -13.11 -14.99 20.67
CA ASP A 498 -13.01 -16.28 19.96
C ASP A 498 -13.59 -16.23 18.54
N VAL A 499 -14.59 -15.37 18.31
CA VAL A 499 -15.38 -15.33 17.08
C VAL A 499 -15.30 -13.97 16.41
N LEU A 500 -14.97 -13.94 15.13
CA LEU A 500 -15.03 -12.74 14.30
C LEU A 500 -16.10 -12.90 13.21
N ILE A 501 -17.10 -12.02 13.22
CA ILE A 501 -18.18 -11.99 12.23
C ILE A 501 -17.93 -10.88 11.23
N GLY A 502 -17.86 -11.19 9.94
CA GLY A 502 -17.65 -10.19 8.90
C GLY A 502 -18.50 -10.43 7.66
N ILE A 503 -18.36 -9.52 6.69
CA ILE A 503 -19.04 -9.63 5.39
C ILE A 503 -18.01 -9.99 4.31
N ASN A 504 -17.33 -8.96 3.79
CA ASN A 504 -16.33 -9.07 2.71
C ASN A 504 -14.89 -9.05 3.25
N LEU A 505 -14.69 -8.46 4.43
CA LEU A 505 -13.37 -8.15 4.99
C LEU A 505 -12.60 -9.37 5.51
N LEU A 506 -13.20 -10.56 5.45
CA LEU A 506 -12.53 -11.81 5.78
C LEU A 506 -11.82 -12.45 4.56
N ARG A 507 -11.87 -11.82 3.38
CA ARG A 507 -11.40 -12.40 2.11
C ARG A 507 -9.96 -12.15 1.75
N GLU A 508 -9.33 -11.11 2.25
CA GLU A 508 -8.01 -10.68 1.80
C GLU A 508 -7.10 -10.42 3.00
N GLY A 509 -5.82 -10.82 2.91
CA GLY A 509 -4.78 -10.47 3.89
C GLY A 509 -4.89 -11.06 5.31
N LEU A 510 -5.93 -11.82 5.65
CA LEU A 510 -6.08 -12.40 7.00
C LEU A 510 -5.32 -13.73 7.16
N ASP A 511 -4.08 -13.65 7.64
CA ASP A 511 -3.27 -14.82 8.00
C ASP A 511 -3.42 -15.15 9.49
N ILE A 512 -4.37 -16.02 9.83
CA ILE A 512 -4.73 -16.36 11.22
C ILE A 512 -4.69 -17.89 11.41
N PRO A 513 -3.53 -18.49 11.75
CA PRO A 513 -3.39 -19.93 11.94
C PRO A 513 -4.26 -20.50 13.08
N GLU A 514 -4.68 -19.64 14.01
CA GLU A 514 -5.52 -19.99 15.16
C GLU A 514 -6.97 -20.33 14.74
N VAL A 515 -7.39 -19.99 13.52
CA VAL A 515 -8.73 -20.28 13.00
C VAL A 515 -8.82 -21.74 12.54
N SER A 516 -9.74 -22.50 13.14
CA SER A 516 -10.03 -23.89 12.75
C SER A 516 -11.42 -24.10 12.15
N LEU A 517 -12.30 -23.10 12.27
CA LEU A 517 -13.65 -23.15 11.72
C LEU A 517 -13.97 -21.86 10.96
N VAL A 518 -14.45 -22.03 9.73
CA VAL A 518 -15.07 -20.95 8.95
C VAL A 518 -16.53 -21.31 8.69
N ALA A 519 -17.44 -20.43 9.08
CA ALA A 519 -18.88 -20.57 8.83
C ALA A 519 -19.34 -19.54 7.79
N ILE A 520 -20.09 -20.00 6.79
CA ILE A 520 -20.67 -19.15 5.75
C ILE A 520 -22.19 -19.24 5.87
N THR A 521 -22.82 -18.18 6.40
CA THR A 521 -24.29 -18.10 6.46
C THR A 521 -24.84 -17.81 5.07
N ASP A 522 -26.05 -18.28 4.79
CA ASP A 522 -26.75 -17.99 3.54
C ASP A 522 -25.88 -18.29 2.30
N ALA A 523 -25.21 -19.45 2.31
CA ALA A 523 -24.22 -19.84 1.31
C ALA A 523 -24.83 -20.03 -0.10
N ASP A 524 -26.15 -20.25 -0.16
CA ASP A 524 -26.94 -20.43 -1.38
C ASP A 524 -27.43 -19.12 -2.02
N LYS A 525 -27.19 -17.97 -1.38
CA LYS A 525 -27.54 -16.66 -1.94
C LYS A 525 -26.47 -16.21 -2.92
N GLU A 526 -26.66 -16.57 -4.18
CA GLU A 526 -25.76 -16.16 -5.25
C GLU A 526 -25.57 -14.65 -5.34
N GLY A 527 -24.39 -14.25 -5.81
CA GLY A 527 -23.97 -12.87 -5.91
C GLY A 527 -22.47 -12.75 -5.69
N PHE A 528 -21.95 -11.52 -5.67
CA PHE A 528 -20.52 -11.28 -5.45
C PHE A 528 -20.00 -11.96 -4.18
N LEU A 529 -20.79 -11.99 -3.11
CA LEU A 529 -20.34 -12.58 -1.84
C LEU A 529 -20.37 -14.11 -1.81
N ARG A 530 -21.00 -14.80 -2.77
CA ARG A 530 -21.10 -16.27 -2.80
C ARG A 530 -20.75 -16.86 -4.16
N SER A 531 -20.00 -16.11 -4.98
CA SER A 531 -19.42 -16.63 -6.21
C SER A 531 -18.40 -17.73 -5.92
N GLU A 532 -18.15 -18.60 -6.91
CA GLU A 532 -17.12 -19.65 -6.86
C GLU A 532 -15.80 -19.15 -6.27
N ARG A 533 -15.26 -18.04 -6.81
CA ARG A 533 -14.01 -17.43 -6.36
C ARG A 533 -14.07 -17.02 -4.88
N SER A 534 -15.15 -16.36 -4.50
CA SER A 534 -15.36 -15.88 -3.12
C SER A 534 -15.45 -17.01 -2.11
N LEU A 535 -16.13 -18.10 -2.47
CA LEU A 535 -16.26 -19.28 -1.63
C LEU A 535 -14.90 -19.96 -1.44
N ILE A 536 -14.15 -20.18 -2.52
CA ILE A 536 -12.80 -20.79 -2.44
C ILE A 536 -11.87 -19.95 -1.54
N GLN A 537 -11.88 -18.63 -1.66
CA GLN A 537 -11.07 -17.75 -0.80
C GLN A 537 -11.47 -17.82 0.67
N THR A 538 -12.77 -17.82 0.94
CA THR A 538 -13.32 -17.90 2.30
C THR A 538 -12.99 -19.26 2.92
N ILE A 539 -13.15 -20.35 2.16
CA ILE A 539 -12.75 -21.71 2.54
C ILE A 539 -11.25 -21.74 2.89
N GLY A 540 -10.41 -21.10 2.07
CA GLY A 540 -8.96 -21.03 2.27
C GLY A 540 -8.52 -20.43 3.60
N ARG A 541 -9.38 -19.69 4.32
CA ARG A 541 -9.08 -19.15 5.66
C ARG A 541 -8.97 -20.23 6.73
N ALA A 542 -9.63 -21.38 6.56
CA ALA A 542 -9.48 -22.53 7.46
C ALA A 542 -8.27 -23.42 7.11
N ALA A 543 -7.59 -23.19 5.98
CA ALA A 543 -6.52 -24.07 5.50
C ALA A 543 -5.15 -23.86 6.19
N ARG A 544 -5.07 -22.94 7.15
CA ARG A 544 -3.86 -22.64 7.94
C ARG A 544 -3.76 -23.46 9.24
N ASN A 545 -4.78 -24.26 9.54
CA ASN A 545 -4.89 -25.05 10.74
C ASN A 545 -5.09 -26.54 10.40
N ALA A 546 -4.41 -27.44 11.11
CA ALA A 546 -4.53 -28.88 10.88
C ALA A 546 -5.96 -29.41 11.09
N ASN A 547 -6.74 -28.75 11.95
CA ASN A 547 -8.15 -29.07 12.24
C ASN A 547 -9.14 -28.24 11.41
N GLY A 548 -8.67 -27.58 10.34
CA GLY A 548 -9.48 -26.70 9.49
C GLY A 548 -10.75 -27.35 8.95
N ARG A 549 -11.90 -26.72 9.21
CA ARG A 549 -13.22 -27.09 8.69
C ARG A 549 -14.01 -25.89 8.22
N VAL A 550 -14.92 -26.12 7.28
CA VAL A 550 -15.84 -25.12 6.76
C VAL A 550 -17.27 -25.64 6.81
N ILE A 551 -18.19 -24.80 7.27
CA ILE A 551 -19.64 -25.08 7.24
C ILE A 551 -20.31 -24.07 6.30
N LEU A 552 -21.01 -24.57 5.30
CA LEU A 552 -21.87 -23.81 4.41
C LEU A 552 -23.32 -24.00 4.84
N TYR A 553 -23.94 -22.95 5.38
CA TYR A 553 -25.36 -22.98 5.72
C TYR A 553 -26.20 -22.61 4.50
N ALA A 554 -26.95 -23.57 3.97
CA ALA A 554 -27.70 -23.44 2.72
C ALA A 554 -28.90 -24.40 2.69
N GLU A 555 -29.96 -24.02 1.99
CA GLU A 555 -31.10 -24.89 1.70
C GLU A 555 -30.93 -25.61 0.35
N VAL A 556 -30.23 -24.97 -0.60
CA VAL A 556 -29.94 -25.54 -1.93
C VAL A 556 -28.44 -25.48 -2.23
N THR A 557 -27.93 -26.48 -2.95
CA THR A 557 -26.54 -26.44 -3.44
C THR A 557 -26.49 -25.70 -4.77
N THR A 558 -25.93 -24.49 -4.79
CA THR A 558 -25.75 -23.70 -6.02
C THR A 558 -24.57 -24.21 -6.84
N GLU A 559 -24.49 -23.79 -8.10
CA GLU A 559 -23.37 -24.13 -8.98
C GLU A 559 -22.03 -23.59 -8.45
N SER A 560 -22.06 -22.36 -7.90
CA SER A 560 -20.89 -21.76 -7.25
C SER A 560 -20.39 -22.58 -6.06
N MET A 561 -21.31 -23.11 -5.23
CA MET A 561 -20.96 -23.99 -4.11
C MET A 561 -20.38 -25.31 -4.60
N ARG A 562 -21.01 -25.94 -5.58
CA ARG A 562 -20.57 -27.22 -6.15
C ARG A 562 -19.14 -27.14 -6.66
N LYS A 563 -18.83 -26.15 -7.50
CA LYS A 563 -17.48 -25.94 -8.04
C LYS A 563 -16.45 -25.66 -6.95
N ALA A 564 -16.78 -24.80 -5.98
CA ALA A 564 -15.87 -24.50 -4.87
C ALA A 564 -15.55 -25.75 -4.03
N MET A 565 -16.55 -26.58 -3.75
CA MET A 565 -16.37 -27.83 -3.00
C MET A 565 -15.58 -28.89 -3.80
N GLU A 566 -15.85 -29.03 -5.10
CA GLU A 566 -15.12 -29.95 -5.97
C GLU A 566 -13.64 -29.57 -6.04
N GLU A 567 -13.32 -28.29 -6.25
CA GLU A 567 -11.94 -27.84 -6.31
C GLU A 567 -11.22 -27.99 -4.96
N THR A 568 -11.89 -27.68 -3.85
CA THR A 568 -11.35 -27.90 -2.50
C THR A 568 -11.07 -29.38 -2.24
N SER A 569 -11.99 -30.26 -2.65
CA SER A 569 -11.84 -31.71 -2.48
C SER A 569 -10.71 -32.29 -3.36
N ARG A 570 -10.59 -31.81 -4.61
CA ARG A 570 -9.49 -32.16 -5.52
C ARG A 570 -8.14 -31.79 -4.90
N ARG A 571 -7.99 -30.54 -4.44
CA ARG A 571 -6.75 -30.04 -3.80
C ARG A 571 -6.40 -30.87 -2.58
N ARG A 572 -7.38 -31.11 -1.70
CA ARG A 572 -7.20 -31.92 -0.48
C ARG A 572 -6.70 -33.33 -0.81
N ALA A 573 -7.27 -34.00 -1.82
CA ALA A 573 -6.84 -35.34 -2.22
C ALA A 573 -5.38 -35.37 -2.71
N ILE A 574 -4.98 -34.39 -3.53
CA ILE A 574 -3.60 -34.26 -4.02
C ILE A 574 -2.62 -34.04 -2.85
N GLN A 575 -2.97 -33.17 -1.91
CA GLN A 575 -2.15 -32.87 -0.73
C GLN A 575 -2.03 -34.09 0.21
N GLN A 576 -3.12 -34.82 0.42
CA GLN A 576 -3.12 -36.03 1.23
C GLN A 576 -2.23 -37.12 0.63
N GLU A 577 -2.31 -37.32 -0.68
CA GLU A 577 -1.48 -38.31 -1.37
C GLU A 577 0.00 -37.91 -1.32
N TYR A 578 0.32 -36.64 -1.54
CA TYR A 578 1.70 -36.13 -1.40
C TYR A 578 2.25 -36.38 0.01
N ASN A 579 1.46 -36.04 1.05
CA ASN A 579 1.85 -36.27 2.45
C ASN A 579 2.07 -37.75 2.74
N ARG A 580 1.21 -38.63 2.23
CA ARG A 580 1.33 -40.08 2.39
C ARG A 580 2.61 -40.62 1.74
N GLN A 581 2.93 -40.16 0.53
CA GLN A 581 4.13 -40.57 -0.19
C GLN A 581 5.42 -40.10 0.47
N HIS A 582 5.41 -38.92 1.11
CA HIS A 582 6.60 -38.29 1.71
C HIS A 582 6.67 -38.42 3.24
N GLY A 583 5.73 -39.14 3.87
CA GLY A 583 5.69 -39.32 5.32
C GLY A 583 5.47 -38.02 6.12
N ILE A 584 4.77 -37.04 5.54
CA ILE A 584 4.56 -35.71 6.15
C ILE A 584 3.31 -35.73 7.02
N THR A 585 3.45 -35.32 8.29
CA THR A 585 2.31 -35.08 9.18
C THR A 585 1.96 -33.59 9.14
N PRO A 586 0.70 -33.21 8.84
CA PRO A 586 0.29 -31.80 8.78
C PRO A 586 0.56 -31.07 10.10
N GLN A 587 1.25 -29.93 10.03
CA GLN A 587 1.52 -29.08 11.19
C GLN A 587 0.96 -27.68 11.01
N THR A 588 0.17 -27.23 12.00
CA THR A 588 -0.35 -25.87 12.08
C THR A 588 0.82 -24.87 12.18
N VAL A 589 0.76 -23.82 11.37
CA VAL A 589 1.81 -22.79 11.32
C VAL A 589 1.84 -22.02 12.65
N LYS A 590 2.98 -22.03 13.34
CA LYS A 590 3.20 -21.17 14.52
C LYS A 590 3.85 -19.86 14.09
N LYS A 591 3.02 -18.86 13.76
CA LYS A 591 3.51 -17.51 13.42
C LYS A 591 3.50 -16.66 14.69
N ARG A 592 4.63 -16.03 15.06
CA ARG A 592 4.61 -15.02 16.13
C ARG A 592 3.59 -13.94 15.76
N VAL A 593 2.86 -13.42 16.75
CA VAL A 593 2.09 -12.18 16.56
C VAL A 593 3.15 -11.09 16.40
N SER A 594 3.61 -10.87 15.17
CA SER A 594 4.69 -9.92 14.89
C SER A 594 4.20 -8.51 15.21
N GLU A 595 4.94 -7.82 16.07
CA GLU A 595 4.82 -6.39 16.35
C GLU A 595 5.26 -5.53 15.14
N GLY A 596 5.93 -6.12 14.14
CA GLY A 596 6.54 -5.37 13.02
C GLY A 596 5.56 -4.72 12.04
N LEU A 597 4.35 -5.27 11.87
CA LEU A 597 3.28 -4.55 11.15
C LEU A 597 2.82 -3.33 11.95
N MET A 598 2.81 -3.43 13.28
CA MET A 598 2.52 -2.30 14.15
C MET A 598 3.64 -1.27 14.10
N GLU A 599 4.93 -1.59 14.10
CA GLU A 599 5.98 -0.55 14.03
C GLU A 599 5.89 0.35 12.78
N ILE A 600 5.52 -0.21 11.62
CA ILE A 600 5.29 0.57 10.39
C ILE A 600 4.01 1.43 10.51
N TYR A 601 2.97 0.97 11.20
CA TYR A 601 1.70 1.72 11.38
C TYR A 601 1.63 2.60 12.66
N GLU A 602 2.40 2.29 13.71
CA GLU A 602 2.46 2.95 15.02
C GLU A 602 3.45 4.10 14.99
N SER A 603 4.52 4.00 14.18
CA SER A 603 5.30 5.16 13.78
C SER A 603 4.45 6.20 13.04
N HIS A 604 3.28 5.81 12.50
CA HIS A 604 2.36 6.68 11.75
C HIS A 604 1.22 7.29 12.60
N SER A 605 1.20 7.12 13.93
CA SER A 605 0.16 7.73 14.79
C SER A 605 0.68 8.35 16.10
N GLY A 606 1.99 8.37 16.33
CA GLY A 606 2.59 9.04 17.50
C GLY A 606 2.14 8.48 18.86
N HIS A 607 1.54 7.29 18.90
CA HIS A 607 1.04 6.68 20.12
C HIS A 607 1.84 5.41 20.44
N LYS A 608 2.97 5.57 21.15
CA LYS A 608 3.59 4.46 21.87
C LYS A 608 2.69 4.06 23.04
N SER A 609 1.92 3.00 22.89
CA SER A 609 1.25 2.36 24.02
C SER A 609 2.22 1.37 24.67
N LYS A 610 2.73 1.70 25.87
CA LYS A 610 3.25 0.68 26.79
C LYS A 610 2.12 0.27 27.71
N ASP A 611 1.86 -1.04 27.71
CA ASP A 611 0.90 -1.71 28.58
C ASP A 611 1.06 -1.29 30.05
N LEU A 612 -0.05 -0.92 30.67
CA LEU A 612 -0.25 -0.93 32.11
C LEU A 612 -1.71 -1.35 32.36
N ASP A 613 -1.88 -2.46 33.06
CA ASP A 613 -3.12 -3.04 33.55
C ASP A 613 -4.13 -1.97 34.02
N VAL A 614 -5.29 -1.88 33.34
CA VAL A 614 -6.41 -1.02 33.75
C VAL A 614 -7.58 -1.85 34.31
N HIS A 615 -7.30 -3.05 34.81
CA HIS A 615 -8.27 -3.81 35.60
C HIS A 615 -8.01 -3.62 37.09
N LYS A 616 -8.27 -2.41 37.58
CA LYS A 616 -8.68 -2.11 38.97
C LYS A 616 -8.88 -0.61 39.09
N LEU A 617 -10.12 -0.22 39.41
CA LEU A 617 -10.60 1.06 39.95
C LEU A 617 -11.84 1.53 39.18
N VAL A 618 -12.95 0.84 39.43
CA VAL A 618 -14.26 1.47 39.36
C VAL A 618 -14.73 1.54 40.79
N GLU A 619 -14.83 2.75 41.34
CA GLU A 619 -15.87 3.12 42.30
C GLU A 619 -15.79 4.62 42.61
N THR A 620 -16.90 5.32 42.30
CA THR A 620 -17.23 6.73 42.62
C THR A 620 -16.55 7.86 41.80
N PRO A 621 -17.33 8.71 41.10
CA PRO A 621 -16.86 9.89 40.36
C PRO A 621 -16.02 10.90 41.19
N GLY A 622 -16.16 10.89 42.51
CA GLY A 622 -15.41 11.78 43.42
C GLY A 622 -13.92 11.44 43.56
N VAL A 623 -13.51 10.20 43.27
CA VAL A 623 -12.10 9.76 43.38
C VAL A 623 -11.29 10.21 42.15
N VAL A 624 -11.90 10.11 40.96
CA VAL A 624 -11.28 10.50 39.68
C VAL A 624 -10.88 11.98 39.66
N ASN A 625 -11.73 12.87 40.18
CA ASN A 625 -11.45 14.30 40.25
C ASN A 625 -10.23 14.63 41.14
N LYS A 626 -10.05 13.91 42.25
CA LYS A 626 -8.88 14.11 43.13
C LYS A 626 -7.60 13.64 42.45
N GLU A 627 -7.65 12.51 41.76
CA GLU A 627 -6.49 11.94 41.07
C GLU A 627 -6.08 12.78 39.85
N VAL A 628 -7.04 13.32 39.09
CA VAL A 628 -6.78 14.30 38.02
C VAL A 628 -6.11 15.57 38.58
N ALA A 629 -6.56 16.07 39.73
CA ALA A 629 -5.94 17.24 40.36
C ALA A 629 -4.49 16.97 40.80
N GLU A 630 -4.20 15.80 41.37
CA GLU A 630 -2.83 15.40 41.72
C GLU A 630 -1.93 15.21 40.49
N LEU A 631 -2.45 14.57 39.44
CA LEU A 631 -1.72 14.38 38.18
C LEU A 631 -1.43 15.71 37.50
N ARG A 632 -2.35 16.69 37.52
CA ARG A 632 -2.10 18.04 37.00
C ARG A 632 -0.97 18.74 37.76
N LYS A 633 -0.89 18.55 39.08
CA LYS A 633 0.19 19.09 39.91
C LYS A 633 1.53 18.43 39.59
N LYS A 634 1.57 17.11 39.39
CA LYS A 634 2.77 16.36 38.97
C LYS A 634 3.22 16.74 37.56
N MET A 635 2.28 16.88 36.62
CA MET A 635 2.53 17.35 35.26
C MET A 635 3.19 18.73 35.24
N LYS A 636 2.64 19.69 36.00
CA LYS A 636 3.18 21.04 36.06
C LYS A 636 4.59 21.07 36.66
N LYS A 637 4.84 20.28 37.70
CA LYS A 637 6.17 20.13 38.30
C LYS A 637 7.18 19.48 37.35
N ALA A 638 6.78 18.45 36.59
CA ALA A 638 7.64 17.83 35.58
C ALA A 638 7.96 18.80 34.43
N ALA A 639 7.00 19.62 34.01
CA ALA A 639 7.22 20.66 33.00
C ALA A 639 8.17 21.77 33.50
N GLU A 640 8.04 22.19 34.76
CA GLU A 640 8.96 23.14 35.42
C GLU A 640 10.39 22.58 35.55
N GLN A 641 10.54 21.25 35.60
CA GLN A 641 11.82 20.54 35.64
C GLN A 641 12.33 20.14 34.24
N LEU A 642 11.69 20.61 33.16
CA LEU A 642 12.01 20.31 31.76
C LEU A 642 11.94 18.80 31.41
N GLN A 643 11.24 18.01 32.22
CA GLN A 643 10.99 16.58 31.99
C GLN A 643 9.73 16.42 31.13
N PHE A 644 9.82 16.84 29.87
CA PHE A 644 8.67 16.95 28.97
C PHE A 644 8.01 15.61 28.65
N GLU A 645 8.77 14.51 28.64
CA GLU A 645 8.23 13.16 28.45
C GLU A 645 7.35 12.71 29.63
N GLU A 646 7.78 12.95 30.88
CA GLU A 646 6.94 12.67 32.04
C GLU A 646 5.73 13.60 32.10
N ALA A 647 5.88 14.88 31.76
CA ALA A 647 4.77 15.82 31.68
C ALA A 647 3.72 15.37 30.64
N ALA A 648 4.16 14.90 29.46
CA ALA A 648 3.28 14.34 28.46
C ALA A 648 2.55 13.09 28.98
N GLN A 649 3.25 12.18 29.67
CA GLN A 649 2.63 10.99 30.27
C GLN A 649 1.56 11.34 31.30
N TYR A 650 1.79 12.34 32.16
CA TYR A 650 0.77 12.80 33.11
C TYR A 650 -0.42 13.44 32.40
N ARG A 651 -0.19 14.25 31.36
CA ARG A 651 -1.24 14.86 30.53
C ARG A 651 -2.15 13.81 29.89
N ASP A 652 -1.55 12.77 29.34
CA ASP A 652 -2.29 11.74 28.61
C ASP A 652 -3.07 10.83 29.58
N LYS A 653 -2.54 10.59 30.80
CA LYS A 653 -3.30 9.98 31.91
C LYS A 653 -4.50 10.82 32.34
N ILE A 654 -4.35 12.14 32.45
CA ILE A 654 -5.46 13.06 32.79
C ILE A 654 -6.57 12.97 31.73
N LYS A 655 -6.21 13.06 30.45
CA LYS A 655 -7.19 12.94 29.35
C LYS A 655 -7.96 11.62 29.41
N ARG A 656 -7.27 10.51 29.69
CA ARG A 656 -7.90 9.18 29.79
C ARG A 656 -8.87 9.09 30.96
N LEU A 657 -8.53 9.65 32.11
CA LEU A 657 -9.39 9.70 33.29
C LEU A 657 -10.62 10.61 33.07
N GLU A 658 -10.44 11.75 32.40
CA GLU A 658 -11.54 12.66 32.03
C GLU A 658 -12.50 12.02 31.00
N LEU A 659 -11.96 11.27 30.02
CA LEU A 659 -12.76 10.48 29.06
C LEU A 659 -13.55 9.35 29.73
N LEU A 660 -12.94 8.68 30.71
CA LEU A 660 -13.63 7.66 31.53
C LEU A 660 -14.76 8.26 32.38
N GLN A 661 -14.56 9.48 32.90
CA GLN A 661 -15.58 10.20 33.65
C GLN A 661 -16.76 10.62 32.75
N LEU A 662 -16.51 11.06 31.53
CA LEU A 662 -17.54 11.36 30.53
C LEU A 662 -18.39 10.12 30.20
N LYS A 663 -17.75 8.96 30.02
CA LYS A 663 -18.45 7.68 29.77
C LYS A 663 -19.25 7.14 30.96
N LEU A 664 -19.02 7.65 32.17
CA LEU A 664 -19.77 7.26 33.38
C LEU A 664 -20.94 8.22 33.67
N LEU A 665 -21.04 9.34 32.95
CA LEU A 665 -22.11 10.34 33.05
C LEU A 665 -23.17 10.19 31.94
N GLU A 666 -22.87 9.40 30.90
CA GLU A 666 -23.82 8.85 29.90
C GLU A 666 -24.35 7.48 30.36
#